data_AF-A0A0F8B8U7-F1
#
_entry.id   AF-A0A0F8B8U7-F1
#
_cell.length_a   1.000
_cell.length_b   1.000
_cell.length_c   1.000
_cell.angle_alpha   90.00
_cell.angle_beta   90.00
_cell.angle_gamma   90.00
#
_symmetry.space_group_name_H-M   'P 1'
#
loop_
_entity.id
_entity.type
_entity.pdbx_description
1 polymer ?
#
loop_
_entity_poly.entity_id
_entity_poly.type
_entity_poly.pdbx_seq_one_letter_code
_entity_poly.pdbx_strand_id
1 'polypeptide(L)'
;MGVQFPKITNTYFVALIATVGGMLFGFDISSMSAIVITDQYMDYFDNPHGVVQGAIGSALAAGSVVGSLMAGPISDRWGRRDSIFFACFWWLAGTAIQVATNGIGSLIAGRVLNGVCVGITSSQVPVYLAEIAKRERRGRIIIIQQLAIEWGIFFMYFIGYGCSHIAGTASFRTAWGSQFIPCVLLMVGLPFLPRSPRWLAKVGRDEEAIRTLADIQANGNREDPLVLAEWHEISTVLRAEQEANLGYKSFVVNGMWKRTLAGMSVQAFQQLSGANAIVYYITNGIKAYVFQMAGLKDNVNLLASGVQYALFIIFTGIMFFFIDKTGRRPLLIYGALGMAVCHFVVAAVLGGFGTYVPGGVDGNSNVLITVSGNASHVVIAFSYLLIVVYALTLAPVAWIYAAEVWSLGTRATGMALAAVANWLFNFALGMFTPPAFRNITYRTFIIFGVLCIVAAIVAFFTYPETCGKSLEEVEQLFAPGAPMPWKTTKGTPRTDAEIQAIQDKQYKADDGEEKATATARKDFSPKVVTAEQIAVRSAHVVTGYDAFSTFPPLIMRPDGASNAAPTRNFEYGQYATALASTAAVRNEANSLALSEIEASRSELGFSRASLTFFNHCPILQHHLYSTVTAMSSPGAGFEYPPLPVSWGKRDLLLFANSIGCTADELHYLYELHPEFAAFPTYPIVLGFKGDTSDVVDFYARQNAITIPGIPSLDPRRVLDGQRKMFFLKPIPHSSAGRRFETRTRVLGVYDKGVAGSVLETQEDLVDAATDVVYTRCIASVFYAGAASGGWGGPRGPPAEVLPPPEGREPDYTVVQTSTRESGLLYRLNGDYNPLHATPEPGRAIGFKGDIMHGLFAWNTACHLILKILGGSKPENIREFQARFSSPVMPGDHLQTKIWRTGTLVDGFEDIRFVTEVIGGKVCLTNGRALIKVVQKTGPKL
;
A
#
# COMPACT_ATOMS: atom_id res chain seq x y z
N MET A 1 -14.74 -3.13 31.39
CA MET A 1 -13.43 -3.39 32.03
C MET A 1 -12.78 -4.57 31.33
N GLY A 2 -11.74 -4.34 30.51
CA GLY A 2 -11.00 -5.43 29.86
C GLY A 2 -9.87 -5.91 30.77
N VAL A 3 -9.81 -7.21 31.04
CA VAL A 3 -8.73 -7.85 31.79
C VAL A 3 -7.40 -7.60 31.06
N GLN A 4 -6.49 -6.82 31.64
CA GLN A 4 -5.13 -6.65 31.13
C GLN A 4 -4.22 -7.70 31.77
N PHE A 5 -3.74 -8.65 30.96
CA PHE A 5 -2.74 -9.63 31.36
C PHE A 5 -1.33 -9.04 31.30
N PRO A 6 -0.40 -9.45 32.18
CA PRO A 6 0.99 -9.02 32.12
C PRO A 6 1.62 -9.41 30.78
N LYS A 7 2.40 -8.48 30.20
CA LYS A 7 3.02 -8.66 28.89
C LYS A 7 4.46 -9.09 29.01
N ILE A 8 4.84 -10.12 28.25
CA ILE A 8 6.22 -10.61 28.21
C ILE A 8 6.96 -9.91 27.08
N THR A 9 8.07 -9.26 27.41
CA THR A 9 8.82 -8.39 26.48
C THR A 9 10.09 -9.03 25.95
N ASN A 10 10.57 -10.11 26.59
CA ASN A 10 11.74 -10.85 26.11
C ASN A 10 11.44 -11.55 24.77
N THR A 11 12.06 -11.09 23.69
CA THR A 11 11.83 -11.56 22.32
C THR A 11 12.01 -13.07 22.16
N TYR A 12 12.96 -13.70 22.86
CA TYR A 12 13.17 -15.15 22.78
C TYR A 12 12.03 -15.93 23.43
N PHE A 13 11.50 -15.43 24.54
CA PHE A 13 10.36 -16.07 25.21
C PHE A 13 9.07 -15.88 24.42
N VAL A 14 8.86 -14.69 23.86
CA VAL A 14 7.76 -14.41 22.93
C VAL A 14 7.85 -15.35 21.73
N ALA A 15 9.06 -15.54 21.17
CA ALA A 15 9.28 -16.46 20.07
C ALA A 15 8.95 -17.90 20.45
N LEU A 16 9.45 -18.38 21.59
CA LEU A 16 9.18 -19.75 22.06
C LEU A 16 7.69 -20.06 22.18
N ILE A 17 6.88 -19.12 22.69
CA ILE A 17 5.43 -19.31 22.78
C ILE A 17 4.78 -19.22 21.40
N ALA A 18 5.10 -18.19 20.61
CA ALA A 18 4.47 -17.99 19.30
C ALA A 18 4.77 -19.14 18.33
N THR A 19 5.96 -19.75 18.42
CA THR A 19 6.39 -20.84 17.55
C THR A 19 5.82 -22.19 17.91
N VAL A 20 5.10 -22.33 19.03
CA VAL A 20 4.26 -23.51 19.27
C VAL A 20 3.25 -23.70 18.12
N GLY A 21 2.84 -22.62 17.44
CA GLY A 21 2.04 -22.73 16.21
C GLY A 21 2.76 -23.44 15.05
N GLY A 22 4.10 -23.36 14.98
CA GLY A 22 4.93 -24.19 14.11
C GLY A 22 5.10 -25.62 14.63
N MET A 23 5.15 -25.79 15.95
CA MET A 23 5.15 -27.13 16.54
C MET A 23 3.90 -27.93 16.17
N LEU A 24 2.71 -27.30 16.13
CA LEU A 24 1.49 -27.95 15.64
C LEU A 24 1.67 -28.50 14.21
N PHE A 25 2.26 -27.72 13.31
CA PHE A 25 2.60 -28.20 11.98
C PHE A 25 3.52 -29.44 12.02
N GLY A 26 4.56 -29.41 12.85
CA GLY A 26 5.45 -30.56 13.01
C GLY A 26 4.75 -31.82 13.56
N PHE A 27 3.84 -31.64 14.53
CA PHE A 27 3.02 -32.72 15.05
C PHE A 27 2.21 -33.38 13.93
N ASP A 28 1.50 -32.62 13.10
CA ASP A 28 0.71 -33.26 12.04
C ASP A 28 1.59 -34.00 11.00
N ILE A 29 2.73 -33.43 10.59
CA ILE A 29 3.67 -34.09 9.66
C ILE A 29 3.99 -35.51 10.14
N SER A 30 4.41 -35.62 11.40
CA SER A 30 4.89 -36.88 11.95
C SER A 30 3.76 -37.81 12.36
N SER A 31 2.54 -37.28 12.55
CA SER A 31 1.37 -38.04 12.95
C SER A 31 1.05 -39.19 12.01
N MET A 32 1.27 -39.01 10.71
CA MET A 32 1.08 -40.07 9.72
C MET A 32 2.31 -40.97 9.62
N SER A 33 3.52 -40.42 9.75
CA SER A 33 4.78 -41.14 9.55
C SER A 33 4.98 -42.33 10.50
N ALA A 34 4.53 -42.25 11.75
CA ALA A 34 4.65 -43.33 12.72
C ALA A 34 3.48 -44.33 12.68
N ILE A 35 2.29 -43.89 12.27
CA ILE A 35 1.03 -44.64 12.41
C ILE A 35 0.66 -45.38 11.11
N VAL A 36 1.01 -44.83 9.95
CA VAL A 36 0.60 -45.38 8.64
C VAL A 36 1.11 -46.80 8.39
N ILE A 37 2.18 -47.21 9.08
CA ILE A 37 2.84 -48.51 8.92
C ILE A 37 2.37 -49.54 9.96
N THR A 38 1.45 -49.19 10.86
CA THR A 38 1.04 -50.09 11.93
C THR A 38 -0.16 -50.94 11.50
N ASP A 39 -0.21 -52.20 11.96
CA ASP A 39 -1.27 -53.13 11.61
C ASP A 39 -2.66 -52.58 12.00
N GLN A 40 -2.76 -51.88 13.14
CA GLN A 40 -4.01 -51.26 13.59
C GLN A 40 -4.55 -50.21 12.60
N TYR A 41 -3.68 -49.48 11.92
CA TYR A 41 -4.08 -48.51 10.91
C TYR A 41 -4.48 -49.21 9.61
N MET A 42 -3.67 -50.19 9.17
CA MET A 42 -3.92 -50.94 7.94
C MET A 42 -5.23 -51.73 8.01
N ASP A 43 -5.51 -52.38 9.14
CA ASP A 43 -6.74 -53.16 9.34
C ASP A 43 -7.98 -52.26 9.40
N TYR A 44 -7.88 -51.09 10.04
CA TYR A 44 -9.03 -50.19 10.20
C TYR A 44 -9.40 -49.44 8.91
N PHE A 45 -8.41 -49.08 8.10
CA PHE A 45 -8.61 -48.30 6.87
C PHE A 45 -8.54 -49.12 5.57
N ASP A 46 -8.57 -50.45 5.67
CA ASP A 46 -8.55 -51.37 4.51
C ASP A 46 -7.34 -51.17 3.59
N ASN A 47 -6.15 -51.09 4.19
CA ASN A 47 -4.85 -50.96 3.53
C ASN A 47 -4.80 -49.88 2.41
N PRO A 48 -4.91 -48.59 2.77
CA PRO A 48 -4.96 -47.51 1.80
C PRO A 48 -3.65 -47.41 1.00
N HIS A 49 -3.75 -47.42 -0.34
CA HIS A 49 -2.60 -47.39 -1.25
C HIS A 49 -2.83 -46.44 -2.43
N GLY A 50 -1.75 -46.09 -3.14
CA GLY A 50 -1.80 -45.24 -4.34
C GLY A 50 -2.43 -43.86 -4.06
N VAL A 51 -3.49 -43.53 -4.80
CA VAL A 51 -4.16 -42.22 -4.73
C VAL A 51 -4.86 -42.00 -3.39
N VAL A 52 -5.45 -43.03 -2.79
CA VAL A 52 -6.14 -42.91 -1.48
C VAL A 52 -5.14 -42.53 -0.40
N GLN A 53 -3.99 -43.19 -0.38
CA GLN A 53 -2.90 -42.87 0.55
C GLN A 53 -2.32 -41.47 0.31
N GLY A 54 -2.17 -41.08 -0.97
CA GLY A 54 -1.79 -39.73 -1.35
C GLY A 54 -2.80 -38.67 -0.88
N ALA A 55 -4.10 -38.96 -0.95
CA ALA A 55 -5.16 -38.07 -0.50
C ALA A 55 -5.15 -37.88 1.03
N ILE A 56 -4.97 -38.96 1.81
CA ILE A 56 -4.83 -38.88 3.28
C ILE A 56 -3.60 -38.05 3.66
N GLY A 57 -2.45 -38.32 3.02
CA GLY A 57 -1.20 -37.61 3.29
C GLY A 57 -1.26 -36.12 2.93
N SER A 58 -1.91 -35.78 1.82
CA SER A 58 -1.97 -34.41 1.28
C SER A 58 -3.15 -33.58 1.82
N ALA A 59 -4.13 -34.18 2.51
CA ALA A 59 -5.31 -33.49 3.05
C ALA A 59 -4.97 -32.27 3.92
N LEU A 60 -3.94 -32.37 4.76
CA LEU A 60 -3.45 -31.23 5.56
C LEU A 60 -3.02 -30.07 4.63
N ALA A 61 -2.19 -30.35 3.64
CA ALA A 61 -1.67 -29.35 2.73
C ALA A 61 -2.79 -28.67 1.92
N ALA A 62 -3.83 -29.40 1.54
CA ALA A 62 -5.02 -28.83 0.90
C ALA A 62 -5.73 -27.82 1.82
N GLY A 63 -5.94 -28.18 3.09
CA GLY A 63 -6.47 -27.26 4.10
C GLY A 63 -5.57 -26.05 4.34
N SER A 64 -4.25 -26.25 4.34
CA SER A 64 -3.27 -25.18 4.52
C SER A 64 -3.28 -24.16 3.39
N VAL A 65 -3.55 -24.56 2.15
CA VAL A 65 -3.76 -23.60 1.04
C VAL A 65 -4.93 -22.65 1.37
N VAL A 66 -6.06 -23.20 1.83
CA VAL A 66 -7.24 -22.41 2.22
C VAL A 66 -6.92 -21.50 3.42
N GLY A 67 -6.28 -22.06 4.46
CA GLY A 67 -5.87 -21.31 5.64
C GLY A 67 -4.92 -20.16 5.30
N SER A 68 -3.93 -20.39 4.43
CA SER A 68 -2.99 -19.34 4.02
C SER A 68 -3.68 -18.23 3.21
N LEU A 69 -4.63 -18.54 2.33
CA LEU A 69 -5.40 -17.50 1.61
C LEU A 69 -6.19 -16.59 2.56
N MET A 70 -6.75 -17.15 3.62
CA MET A 70 -7.50 -16.40 4.64
C MET A 70 -6.59 -15.63 5.60
N ALA A 71 -5.35 -16.06 5.78
CA ALA A 71 -4.46 -15.57 6.82
C ALA A 71 -4.13 -14.08 6.69
N GLY A 72 -3.87 -13.59 5.47
CA GLY A 72 -3.51 -12.18 5.22
C GLY A 72 -4.60 -11.19 5.70
N PRO A 73 -5.82 -11.27 5.15
CA PRO A 73 -6.92 -10.38 5.55
C PRO A 73 -7.30 -10.45 7.03
N ILE A 74 -7.32 -11.67 7.61
CA ILE A 74 -7.62 -11.87 9.04
C ILE A 74 -6.55 -11.19 9.89
N SER A 75 -5.28 -11.39 9.53
CA SER A 75 -4.13 -10.84 10.23
C SER A 75 -4.05 -9.32 10.18
N ASP A 76 -4.39 -8.71 9.05
CA ASP A 76 -4.44 -7.26 8.97
C ASP A 76 -5.62 -6.65 9.75
N ARG A 77 -6.75 -7.36 9.85
CA ARG A 77 -7.94 -6.86 10.57
C ARG A 77 -7.88 -7.05 12.08
N TRP A 78 -7.42 -8.21 12.55
CA TRP A 78 -7.44 -8.58 13.98
C TRP A 78 -6.07 -8.52 14.64
N GLY A 79 -5.00 -8.50 13.85
CA GLY A 79 -3.62 -8.51 14.33
C GLY A 79 -3.00 -9.90 14.35
N ARG A 80 -1.66 -9.94 14.35
CA ARG A 80 -0.89 -11.19 14.18
C ARG A 80 -1.18 -12.22 15.27
N ARG A 81 -1.10 -11.78 16.53
CA ARG A 81 -1.34 -12.61 17.73
C ARG A 81 -2.74 -13.21 17.75
N ASP A 82 -3.75 -12.38 17.48
CA ASP A 82 -5.16 -12.79 17.56
C ASP A 82 -5.56 -13.69 16.39
N SER A 83 -4.85 -13.58 15.26
CA SER A 83 -5.02 -14.50 14.13
C SER A 83 -4.47 -15.89 14.42
N ILE A 84 -3.35 -15.98 15.14
CA ILE A 84 -2.82 -17.27 15.63
C ILE A 84 -3.81 -17.89 16.63
N PHE A 85 -4.41 -17.07 17.51
CA PHE A 85 -5.44 -17.54 18.44
C PHE A 85 -6.67 -18.08 17.71
N PHE A 86 -7.13 -17.38 16.66
CA PHE A 86 -8.21 -17.86 15.80
C PHE A 86 -7.89 -19.19 15.12
N ALA A 87 -6.64 -19.37 14.68
CA ALA A 87 -6.18 -20.61 14.06
C ALA A 87 -6.29 -21.82 15.02
N CYS A 88 -6.02 -21.63 16.31
CA CYS A 88 -6.13 -22.70 17.31
C CYS A 88 -7.54 -23.35 17.35
N PHE A 89 -8.62 -22.60 17.13
CA PHE A 89 -9.97 -23.19 17.09
C PHE A 89 -10.14 -24.21 15.97
N TRP A 90 -9.57 -23.93 14.79
CA TRP A 90 -9.57 -24.85 13.65
C TRP A 90 -8.78 -26.12 13.96
N TRP A 91 -7.66 -25.98 14.66
CA TRP A 91 -6.87 -27.12 15.10
C TRP A 91 -7.60 -28.00 16.10
N LEU A 92 -8.24 -27.41 17.12
CA LEU A 92 -9.02 -28.17 18.10
C LEU A 92 -10.17 -28.92 17.42
N ALA A 93 -10.89 -28.26 16.52
CA ALA A 93 -11.98 -28.87 15.76
C ALA A 93 -11.48 -30.03 14.86
N GLY A 94 -10.43 -29.81 14.07
CA GLY A 94 -9.88 -30.84 13.19
C GLY A 94 -9.32 -32.03 13.96
N THR A 95 -8.63 -31.78 15.08
CA THR A 95 -8.09 -32.82 15.95
C THR A 95 -9.21 -33.64 16.59
N ALA A 96 -10.31 -33.01 17.03
CA ALA A 96 -11.48 -33.72 17.56
C ALA A 96 -12.08 -34.68 16.52
N ILE A 97 -12.19 -34.25 15.26
CA ILE A 97 -12.67 -35.11 14.17
C ILE A 97 -11.69 -36.25 13.87
N GLN A 98 -10.38 -36.00 13.87
CA GLN A 98 -9.37 -37.06 13.67
C GLN A 98 -9.43 -38.11 14.78
N VAL A 99 -9.53 -37.69 16.05
CA VAL A 99 -9.67 -38.60 17.19
C VAL A 99 -10.98 -39.39 17.13
N ALA A 100 -12.07 -38.76 16.69
CA ALA A 100 -13.38 -39.37 16.53
C ALA A 100 -13.60 -40.06 15.17
N THR A 101 -12.53 -40.31 14.39
CA THR A 101 -12.66 -40.79 13.02
C THR A 101 -13.43 -42.11 12.93
N ASN A 102 -14.35 -42.19 11.97
CA ASN A 102 -15.17 -43.37 11.66
C ASN A 102 -14.86 -43.96 10.27
N GLY A 103 -13.89 -43.39 9.55
CA GLY A 103 -13.45 -43.83 8.24
C GLY A 103 -12.49 -42.85 7.58
N ILE A 104 -12.09 -43.12 6.34
CA ILE A 104 -11.13 -42.29 5.60
C ILE A 104 -11.66 -40.86 5.39
N GLY A 105 -12.96 -40.70 5.12
CA GLY A 105 -13.59 -39.40 4.89
C GLY A 105 -13.49 -38.46 6.10
N SER A 106 -13.79 -38.95 7.30
CA SER A 106 -13.64 -38.16 8.54
C SER A 106 -12.19 -37.83 8.85
N LEU A 107 -11.26 -38.76 8.59
CA LEU A 107 -9.82 -38.50 8.74
C LEU A 107 -9.37 -37.36 7.81
N ILE A 108 -9.74 -37.42 6.52
CA ILE A 108 -9.43 -36.36 5.55
C ILE A 108 -10.05 -35.03 5.99
N ALA A 109 -11.32 -35.02 6.39
CA ALA A 109 -11.99 -33.79 6.85
C ALA A 109 -11.29 -33.16 8.06
N GLY A 110 -10.94 -33.97 9.07
CA GLY A 110 -10.21 -33.49 10.26
C GLY A 110 -8.83 -32.94 9.90
N ARG A 111 -8.12 -33.58 8.96
CA ARG A 111 -6.82 -33.11 8.46
C ARG A 111 -6.93 -31.81 7.67
N VAL A 112 -7.95 -31.64 6.85
CA VAL A 112 -8.22 -30.37 6.15
C VAL A 112 -8.46 -29.23 7.14
N LEU A 113 -9.24 -29.46 8.20
CA LEU A 113 -9.47 -28.45 9.24
C LEU A 113 -8.19 -28.08 10.01
N ASN A 114 -7.38 -29.07 10.40
CA ASN A 114 -6.05 -28.81 10.97
C ASN A 114 -5.16 -28.05 9.98
N GLY A 115 -5.29 -28.33 8.68
CA GLY A 115 -4.62 -27.63 7.61
C GLY A 115 -4.94 -26.15 7.61
N VAL A 116 -6.20 -25.75 7.80
CA VAL A 116 -6.58 -24.33 7.90
C VAL A 116 -5.82 -23.62 9.02
N CYS A 117 -5.67 -24.26 10.19
CA CYS A 117 -4.83 -23.74 11.26
C CYS A 117 -3.38 -23.57 10.79
N VAL A 118 -2.79 -24.63 10.24
CA VAL A 118 -1.38 -24.66 9.80
C VAL A 118 -1.12 -23.60 8.72
N GLY A 119 -2.04 -23.38 7.78
CA GLY A 119 -1.93 -22.33 6.77
C GLY A 119 -1.88 -20.91 7.36
N ILE A 120 -2.63 -20.67 8.45
CA ILE A 120 -2.61 -19.40 9.17
C ILE A 120 -1.33 -19.29 10.02
N THR A 121 -0.97 -20.30 10.82
CA THR A 121 0.19 -20.20 11.72
C THR A 121 1.51 -20.16 10.97
N SER A 122 1.67 -20.95 9.90
CA SER A 122 2.90 -20.97 9.09
C SER A 122 3.16 -19.66 8.35
N SER A 123 2.13 -18.86 8.04
CA SER A 123 2.29 -17.54 7.44
C SER A 123 2.41 -16.42 8.48
N GLN A 124 1.59 -16.43 9.53
CA GLN A 124 1.50 -15.31 10.47
C GLN A 124 2.51 -15.36 11.60
N VAL A 125 3.00 -16.53 12.00
CA VAL A 125 4.05 -16.63 13.03
C VAL A 125 5.36 -15.99 12.53
N PRO A 126 5.89 -16.30 11.33
CA PRO A 126 7.08 -15.62 10.81
C PRO A 126 6.93 -14.10 10.71
N VAL A 127 5.75 -13.60 10.31
CA VAL A 127 5.45 -12.15 10.26
C VAL A 127 5.49 -11.56 11.67
N TYR A 128 4.84 -12.20 12.63
CA TYR A 128 4.84 -11.75 14.02
C TYR A 128 6.27 -11.67 14.58
N LEU A 129 7.06 -12.73 14.37
CA LEU A 129 8.46 -12.79 14.79
C LEU A 129 9.33 -11.72 14.12
N ALA A 130 9.13 -11.48 12.82
CA ALA A 130 9.86 -10.45 12.09
C ALA A 130 9.53 -9.03 12.58
N GLU A 131 8.29 -8.79 13.00
CA GLU A 131 7.80 -7.50 13.49
C GLU A 131 8.18 -7.21 14.96
N ILE A 132 8.59 -8.21 15.74
CA ILE A 132 9.06 -8.04 17.13
C ILE A 132 10.59 -8.16 17.26
N ALA A 133 11.28 -8.72 16.26
CA ALA A 133 12.72 -8.97 16.34
C ALA A 133 13.56 -7.77 15.92
N LYS A 134 14.65 -7.55 16.66
CA LYS A 134 15.75 -6.65 16.26
C LYS A 134 16.34 -7.09 14.92
N ARG A 135 16.71 -6.13 14.07
CA ARG A 135 17.26 -6.35 12.71
C ARG A 135 18.44 -7.32 12.72
N GLU A 136 19.35 -7.22 13.67
CA GLU A 136 20.61 -7.99 13.74
C GLU A 136 20.40 -9.45 14.15
N ARG A 137 19.24 -9.75 14.75
CA ARG A 137 18.88 -11.08 15.27
C ARG A 137 17.60 -11.61 14.65
N ARG A 138 17.06 -10.96 13.62
CA ARG A 138 15.79 -11.32 13.00
C ARG A 138 15.80 -12.75 12.45
N GLY A 139 16.87 -13.12 11.74
CA GLY A 139 17.03 -14.49 11.23
C GLY A 139 17.05 -15.50 12.37
N ARG A 140 17.80 -15.21 13.44
CA ARG A 140 17.85 -15.99 14.68
C ARG A 140 16.52 -16.17 15.40
N ILE A 141 15.66 -15.16 15.39
CA ILE A 141 14.33 -15.27 16.02
C ILE A 141 13.38 -16.09 15.13
N ILE A 142 13.40 -15.87 13.81
CA ILE A 142 12.51 -16.58 12.89
C ILE A 142 12.86 -18.08 12.80
N ILE A 143 14.14 -18.47 12.86
CA ILE A 143 14.54 -19.90 12.84
C ILE A 143 13.99 -20.70 14.03
N ILE A 144 13.58 -20.05 15.13
CA ILE A 144 12.91 -20.73 16.26
C ILE A 144 11.61 -21.38 15.79
N GLN A 145 10.94 -20.82 14.76
CA GLN A 145 9.79 -21.45 14.12
C GLN A 145 10.16 -22.78 13.48
N GLN A 146 11.26 -22.81 12.73
CA GLN A 146 11.75 -24.03 12.08
C GLN A 146 12.15 -25.09 13.12
N LEU A 147 12.85 -24.68 14.17
CA LEU A 147 13.18 -25.57 15.30
C LEU A 147 11.93 -26.10 16.00
N ALA A 148 10.90 -25.29 16.21
CA ALA A 148 9.65 -25.72 16.82
C ALA A 148 8.92 -26.76 15.96
N ILE A 149 8.92 -26.60 14.62
CA ILE A 149 8.41 -27.60 13.68
C ILE A 149 9.17 -28.92 13.87
N GLU A 150 10.50 -28.88 13.87
CA GLU A 150 11.33 -30.09 13.98
C GLU A 150 11.17 -30.79 15.32
N TRP A 151 11.09 -30.05 16.43
CA TRP A 151 10.76 -30.60 17.75
C TRP A 151 9.36 -31.21 17.76
N GLY A 152 8.39 -30.58 17.10
CA GLY A 152 7.04 -31.13 16.95
C GLY A 152 7.04 -32.47 16.19
N ILE A 153 7.80 -32.55 15.09
CA ILE A 153 7.98 -33.79 14.33
C ILE A 153 8.57 -34.88 15.22
N PHE A 154 9.62 -34.54 15.96
CA PHE A 154 10.33 -35.46 16.84
C PHE A 154 9.43 -35.97 17.98
N PHE A 155 8.76 -35.09 18.71
CA PHE A 155 7.87 -35.50 19.80
C PHE A 155 6.71 -36.36 19.30
N MET A 156 6.04 -35.94 18.23
CA MET A 156 4.93 -36.72 17.70
C MET A 156 5.38 -38.07 17.13
N TYR A 157 6.58 -38.16 16.57
CA TYR A 157 7.13 -39.44 16.11
C TYR A 157 7.23 -40.46 17.24
N PHE A 158 7.84 -40.06 18.37
CA PHE A 158 8.01 -40.93 19.53
C PHE A 158 6.69 -41.20 20.26
N ILE A 159 5.78 -40.23 20.32
CA ILE A 159 4.42 -40.45 20.85
C ILE A 159 3.67 -41.46 19.98
N GLY A 160 3.71 -41.30 18.65
CA GLY A 160 3.08 -42.21 17.70
C GLY A 160 3.64 -43.63 17.81
N TYR A 161 4.96 -43.76 17.99
CA TYR A 161 5.58 -45.05 18.28
C TYR A 161 5.15 -45.63 19.63
N GLY A 162 5.15 -44.86 20.71
CA GLY A 162 4.64 -45.35 21.99
C GLY A 162 3.20 -45.84 21.88
N CYS A 163 2.39 -45.16 21.07
CA CYS A 163 1.01 -45.54 20.80
C CYS A 163 0.87 -46.74 19.85
N SER A 164 1.88 -47.09 19.04
CA SER A 164 1.80 -48.26 18.14
C SER A 164 1.77 -49.58 18.90
N HIS A 165 2.21 -49.60 20.17
CA HIS A 165 2.10 -50.74 21.06
C HIS A 165 0.70 -50.90 21.69
N ILE A 166 -0.21 -49.94 21.50
CA ILE A 166 -1.59 -50.02 21.98
C ILE A 166 -2.40 -50.87 20.99
N ALA A 167 -3.21 -51.79 21.48
CA ALA A 167 -4.07 -52.62 20.64
C ALA A 167 -5.29 -51.84 20.10
N GLY A 168 -5.65 -52.12 18.84
CA GLY A 168 -6.86 -51.59 18.19
C GLY A 168 -6.82 -50.09 17.87
N THR A 169 -8.00 -49.51 17.66
CA THR A 169 -8.16 -48.10 17.22
C THR A 169 -7.68 -47.07 18.25
N ALA A 170 -7.51 -47.47 19.51
CA ALA A 170 -6.96 -46.62 20.56
C ALA A 170 -5.52 -46.17 20.26
N SER A 171 -4.76 -46.94 19.46
CA SER A 171 -3.40 -46.59 19.03
C SER A 171 -3.34 -45.23 18.35
N PHE A 172 -3.96 -45.12 17.16
CA PHE A 172 -3.88 -43.89 16.38
C PHE A 172 -4.71 -42.75 16.97
N ARG A 173 -5.83 -43.06 17.65
CA ARG A 173 -6.67 -42.04 18.28
C ARG A 173 -5.97 -41.35 19.45
N THR A 174 -5.23 -42.09 20.28
CA THR A 174 -4.46 -41.51 21.39
C THR A 174 -3.32 -40.66 20.87
N ALA A 175 -2.60 -41.16 19.87
CA ALA A 175 -1.53 -40.40 19.22
C ALA A 175 -2.07 -39.08 18.65
N TRP A 176 -3.16 -39.10 17.88
CA TRP A 176 -3.76 -37.87 17.35
C TRP A 176 -4.35 -36.98 18.42
N GLY A 177 -4.87 -37.53 19.52
CA GLY A 177 -5.37 -36.76 20.67
C GLY A 177 -4.27 -36.00 21.40
N SER A 178 -3.03 -36.47 21.38
CA SER A 178 -1.89 -35.72 21.96
C SER A 178 -1.71 -34.33 21.33
N GLN A 179 -2.20 -34.11 20.10
CA GLN A 179 -2.14 -32.83 19.40
C GLN A 179 -2.95 -31.72 20.08
N PHE A 180 -3.89 -32.05 20.98
CA PHE A 180 -4.58 -31.06 21.81
C PHE A 180 -3.63 -30.33 22.76
N ILE A 181 -2.62 -31.02 23.29
CA ILE A 181 -1.71 -30.50 24.31
C ILE A 181 -0.96 -29.25 23.83
N PRO A 182 -0.16 -29.29 22.75
CA PRO A 182 0.55 -28.10 22.28
C PRO A 182 -0.39 -26.97 21.86
N CYS A 183 -1.59 -27.28 21.37
CA CYS A 183 -2.56 -26.26 20.95
C CYS A 183 -3.15 -25.49 22.14
N VAL A 184 -3.55 -26.20 23.20
CA VAL A 184 -4.04 -25.57 24.43
C VAL A 184 -2.94 -24.74 25.10
N LEU A 185 -1.70 -25.25 25.12
CA LEU A 185 -0.55 -24.50 25.63
C LEU A 185 -0.33 -23.19 24.87
N LEU A 186 -0.40 -23.23 23.53
CA LEU A 186 -0.34 -22.03 22.69
C LEU A 186 -1.50 -21.07 23.00
N MET A 187 -2.73 -21.58 23.10
CA MET A 187 -3.93 -20.78 23.35
C MET A 187 -3.87 -20.05 24.70
N VAL A 188 -3.32 -20.70 25.74
CA VAL A 188 -3.07 -20.10 27.06
C VAL A 188 -1.91 -19.10 27.01
N GLY A 189 -0.87 -19.35 26.22
CA GLY A 189 0.31 -18.48 26.11
C GLY A 189 0.08 -17.19 25.32
N LEU A 190 -0.78 -17.21 24.28
CA LEU A 190 -1.00 -16.08 23.37
C LEU A 190 -1.47 -14.79 24.06
N PRO A 191 -2.41 -14.78 25.03
CA PRO A 191 -2.85 -13.57 25.73
C PRO A 191 -1.72 -12.77 26.39
N PHE A 192 -0.67 -13.45 26.88
CA PHE A 192 0.51 -12.86 27.52
C PHE A 192 1.50 -12.23 26.53
N LEU A 193 1.36 -12.52 25.24
CA LEU A 193 2.21 -11.94 24.21
C LEU A 193 1.77 -10.50 23.86
N PRO A 194 2.72 -9.61 23.57
CA PRO A 194 2.43 -8.27 23.08
C PRO A 194 1.86 -8.32 21.66
N ARG A 195 1.07 -7.31 21.29
CA ARG A 195 0.65 -7.14 19.90
C ARG A 195 1.85 -6.61 19.09
N SER A 196 1.84 -6.84 17.78
CA SER A 196 2.90 -6.29 16.94
C SER A 196 2.85 -4.76 16.96
N PRO A 197 3.96 -4.06 17.27
CA PRO A 197 4.00 -2.59 17.25
C PRO A 197 3.75 -2.04 15.85
N ARG A 198 4.20 -2.76 14.82
CA ARG A 198 3.96 -2.45 13.40
C ARG A 198 2.48 -2.51 13.03
N TRP A 199 1.80 -3.55 13.48
CA TRP A 199 0.36 -3.69 13.25
C TRP A 199 -0.43 -2.65 14.04
N LEU A 200 -0.03 -2.35 15.29
CA LEU A 200 -0.65 -1.32 16.12
C LEU A 200 -0.58 0.06 15.44
N ALA A 201 0.58 0.41 14.88
CA ALA A 201 0.74 1.64 14.09
C ALA A 201 -0.14 1.62 12.82
N LYS A 202 -0.24 0.47 12.12
CA LYS A 202 -1.11 0.32 10.94
C LYS A 202 -2.59 0.56 11.22
N VAL A 203 -3.08 0.22 12.41
CA VAL A 203 -4.48 0.46 12.82
C VAL A 203 -4.70 1.78 13.57
N GLY A 204 -3.70 2.68 13.58
CA GLY A 204 -3.77 4.00 14.20
C GLY A 204 -3.68 4.02 15.73
N ARG A 205 -3.12 2.97 16.36
CA ARG A 205 -2.90 2.88 17.81
C ARG A 205 -1.47 3.24 18.19
N ASP A 206 -1.06 4.46 17.83
CA ASP A 206 0.34 4.91 17.88
C ASP A 206 0.94 4.89 19.29
N GLU A 207 0.20 5.37 20.30
CA GLU A 207 0.65 5.35 21.70
C GLU A 207 0.97 3.93 22.21
N GLU A 208 0.17 2.95 21.83
CA GLU A 208 0.41 1.56 22.22
C GLU A 208 1.52 0.91 21.38
N ALA A 209 1.64 1.32 20.11
CA ALA A 209 2.73 0.90 19.24
C ALA A 209 4.08 1.36 19.80
N ILE A 210 4.21 2.64 20.18
CA ILE A 210 5.42 3.22 20.78
C ILE A 210 5.74 2.55 22.12
N ARG A 211 4.73 2.36 22.99
CA ARG A 211 4.92 1.65 24.27
C ARG A 211 5.43 0.23 24.06
N THR A 212 4.77 -0.53 23.19
CA THR A 212 5.14 -1.92 22.92
C THR A 212 6.52 -2.00 22.27
N LEU A 213 6.86 -1.05 21.40
CA LEU A 213 8.18 -0.96 20.78
C LEU A 213 9.26 -0.66 21.83
N ALA A 214 9.03 0.30 22.71
CA ALA A 214 9.94 0.65 23.81
C ALA A 214 10.13 -0.52 24.78
N ASP A 215 9.05 -1.20 25.14
CA ASP A 215 9.06 -2.37 26.03
C ASP A 215 9.90 -3.53 25.46
N ILE A 216 9.82 -3.78 24.14
CA ILE A 216 10.56 -4.85 23.47
C ILE A 216 12.02 -4.45 23.19
N GLN A 217 12.26 -3.23 22.71
CA GLN A 217 13.57 -2.82 22.19
C GLN A 217 14.49 -2.22 23.26
N ALA A 218 13.92 -1.53 24.24
CA ALA A 218 14.64 -0.66 25.17
C ALA A 218 14.15 -0.78 26.63
N ASN A 219 13.59 -1.92 27.02
CA ASN A 219 13.08 -2.19 28.38
C ASN A 219 12.13 -1.09 28.91
N GLY A 220 11.32 -0.50 28.03
CA GLY A 220 10.33 0.53 28.36
C GLY A 220 10.81 1.98 28.18
N ASN A 221 12.07 2.20 27.79
CA ASN A 221 12.56 3.55 27.50
C ASN A 221 12.07 4.03 26.12
N ARG A 222 11.16 5.01 26.10
CA ARG A 222 10.62 5.59 24.85
C ARG A 222 11.59 6.51 24.12
N GLU A 223 12.51 7.12 24.86
CA GLU A 223 13.49 8.06 24.30
C GLU A 223 14.78 7.37 23.89
N ASP A 224 14.80 6.03 23.93
CA ASP A 224 15.92 5.27 23.41
C ASP A 224 16.09 5.57 21.90
N PRO A 225 17.32 5.88 21.44
CA PRO A 225 17.58 6.24 20.05
C PRO A 225 17.13 5.18 19.05
N LEU A 226 17.21 3.90 19.44
CA LEU A 226 16.76 2.78 18.62
C LEU A 226 15.24 2.83 18.42
N VAL A 227 14.49 3.14 19.48
CA VAL A 227 13.02 3.22 19.45
C VAL A 227 12.57 4.39 18.58
N LEU A 228 13.20 5.56 18.73
CA LEU A 228 12.89 6.75 17.93
C LEU A 228 13.19 6.53 16.44
N ALA A 229 14.35 5.95 16.11
CA ALA A 229 14.71 5.66 14.72
C ALA A 229 13.76 4.63 14.08
N GLU A 230 13.43 3.57 14.81
CA GLU A 230 12.52 2.51 14.35
C GLU A 230 11.08 3.03 14.22
N TRP A 231 10.62 3.89 15.14
CA TRP A 231 9.33 4.57 15.04
C TRP A 231 9.26 5.52 13.83
N HIS A 232 10.33 6.29 13.59
CA HIS A 232 10.41 7.18 12.43
C HIS A 232 10.38 6.39 11.11
N GLU A 233 11.10 5.27 11.02
CA GLU A 233 11.05 4.38 9.85
C GLU A 233 9.64 3.80 9.64
N ILE A 234 9.00 3.28 10.71
CA ILE A 234 7.64 2.73 10.67
C ILE A 234 6.63 3.79 10.21
N SER A 235 6.66 4.99 10.80
CA SER A 235 5.72 6.07 10.46
C SER A 235 5.92 6.62 9.05
N THR A 236 7.17 6.70 8.57
CA THR A 236 7.48 7.13 7.19
C THR A 236 6.90 6.14 6.18
N VAL A 237 7.09 4.83 6.40
CA VAL A 237 6.54 3.79 5.51
C VAL A 237 5.02 3.73 5.58
N LEU A 238 4.42 3.85 6.76
CA LEU A 238 2.97 3.89 6.91
C LEU A 238 2.33 5.07 6.16
N ARG A 239 2.96 6.25 6.21
CA ARG A 239 2.51 7.42 5.45
C ARG A 239 2.57 7.17 3.96
N ALA A 240 3.70 6.66 3.45
CA ALA A 240 3.84 6.31 2.04
C ALA A 240 2.84 5.22 1.58
N GLU A 241 2.49 4.27 2.45
CA GLU A 241 1.52 3.21 2.15
C GLU A 241 0.06 3.67 2.21
N GLN A 242 -0.29 4.58 3.12
CA GLN A 242 -1.62 5.21 3.16
C GLN A 242 -1.92 6.01 1.89
N GLU A 243 -0.88 6.59 1.28
CA GLU A 243 -0.96 7.34 0.03
C GLU A 243 -1.10 6.45 -1.22
N ALA A 244 -0.73 5.17 -1.14
CA ALA A 244 -0.59 4.27 -2.29
C ALA A 244 -1.65 3.16 -2.38
N ASN A 245 -2.88 3.38 -1.89
CA ASN A 245 -3.91 2.35 -1.62
C ASN A 245 -4.32 1.48 -2.84
N LEU A 246 -3.48 0.51 -3.21
CA LEU A 246 -3.59 -0.31 -4.44
C LEU A 246 -4.28 -1.66 -4.24
N GLY A 247 -4.68 -2.02 -3.01
CA GLY A 247 -5.28 -3.32 -2.69
C GLY A 247 -4.43 -4.49 -3.20
N TYR A 248 -5.05 -5.55 -3.75
CA TYR A 248 -4.31 -6.68 -4.34
C TYR A 248 -3.53 -6.35 -5.61
N LYS A 249 -3.80 -5.22 -6.28
CA LYS A 249 -3.03 -4.78 -7.46
C LYS A 249 -1.61 -4.35 -7.08
N SER A 250 -1.37 -4.07 -5.79
CA SER A 250 -0.02 -3.83 -5.24
C SER A 250 0.95 -4.96 -5.58
N PHE A 251 0.53 -6.23 -5.58
CA PHE A 251 1.45 -7.35 -5.80
C PHE A 251 2.01 -7.47 -7.24
N VAL A 252 1.51 -6.68 -8.19
CA VAL A 252 1.89 -6.75 -9.62
C VAL A 252 2.39 -5.40 -10.16
N VAL A 253 1.80 -4.30 -9.72
CA VAL A 253 2.08 -2.95 -10.23
C VAL A 253 3.40 -2.40 -9.64
N ASN A 254 4.04 -1.44 -10.31
CA ASN A 254 5.25 -0.74 -9.85
C ASN A 254 6.48 -1.64 -9.57
N GLY A 255 6.62 -2.77 -10.27
CA GLY A 255 7.78 -3.66 -10.11
C GLY A 255 7.71 -4.61 -8.91
N MET A 256 6.65 -4.53 -8.10
CA MET A 256 6.41 -5.47 -6.99
C MET A 256 6.23 -6.92 -7.46
N TRP A 257 5.92 -7.17 -8.73
CA TRP A 257 5.86 -8.54 -9.25
C TRP A 257 7.17 -9.32 -9.06
N LYS A 258 8.34 -8.66 -9.11
CA LYS A 258 9.66 -9.31 -8.87
C LYS A 258 9.78 -9.77 -7.43
N ARG A 259 9.28 -8.95 -6.50
CA ARG A 259 9.23 -9.19 -5.06
C ARG A 259 8.26 -10.33 -4.74
N THR A 260 7.04 -10.26 -5.32
CA THR A 260 6.02 -11.29 -5.19
C THR A 260 6.51 -12.63 -5.72
N LEU A 261 7.14 -12.63 -6.89
CA LEU A 261 7.73 -13.82 -7.49
C LEU A 261 8.80 -14.41 -6.57
N ALA A 262 9.75 -13.60 -6.07
CA ALA A 262 10.81 -14.08 -5.18
C ALA A 262 10.28 -14.70 -3.88
N GLY A 263 9.29 -14.07 -3.24
CA GLY A 263 8.66 -14.58 -2.02
C GLY A 263 7.86 -15.87 -2.24
N MET A 264 7.15 -16.00 -3.37
CA MET A 264 6.42 -17.23 -3.70
C MET A 264 7.35 -18.35 -4.18
N SER A 265 8.32 -18.03 -5.04
CA SER A 265 9.21 -19.03 -5.64
C SER A 265 10.18 -19.62 -4.63
N VAL A 266 10.66 -18.86 -3.63
CA VAL A 266 11.54 -19.43 -2.58
C VAL A 266 10.82 -20.54 -1.81
N GLN A 267 9.53 -20.35 -1.52
CA GLN A 267 8.71 -21.33 -0.82
C GLN A 267 8.29 -22.50 -1.71
N ALA A 268 8.03 -22.25 -2.99
CA ALA A 268 7.79 -23.31 -3.96
C ALA A 268 9.02 -24.21 -4.11
N PHE A 269 10.21 -23.64 -4.28
CA PHE A 269 11.45 -24.38 -4.43
C PHE A 269 11.87 -25.11 -3.15
N GLN A 270 11.53 -24.59 -1.97
CA GLN A 270 11.70 -25.33 -0.72
C GLN A 270 10.98 -26.68 -0.77
N GLN A 271 9.76 -26.72 -1.32
CA GLN A 271 8.97 -27.95 -1.45
C GLN A 271 9.44 -28.82 -2.61
N LEU A 272 9.61 -28.22 -3.80
CA LEU A 272 10.10 -28.89 -5.01
C LEU A 272 11.52 -29.45 -4.89
N SER A 273 12.27 -29.05 -3.85
CA SER A 273 13.54 -29.67 -3.50
C SER A 273 13.43 -31.15 -3.14
N GLY A 274 12.23 -31.68 -2.91
CA GLY A 274 12.02 -33.10 -2.61
C GLY A 274 12.36 -33.52 -1.19
N ALA A 275 12.73 -32.58 -0.30
CA ALA A 275 13.07 -32.88 1.10
C ALA A 275 11.94 -33.60 1.84
N ASN A 276 10.70 -33.13 1.68
CA ASN A 276 9.54 -33.77 2.32
C ASN A 276 9.27 -35.17 1.77
N ALA A 277 9.40 -35.39 0.46
CA ALA A 277 9.29 -36.72 -0.13
C ALA A 277 10.34 -37.68 0.44
N ILE A 278 11.55 -37.20 0.67
CA ILE A 278 12.61 -37.99 1.30
C ILE A 278 12.28 -38.33 2.75
N VAL A 279 11.83 -37.36 3.54
CA VAL A 279 11.43 -37.57 4.95
C VAL A 279 10.32 -38.61 5.08
N TYR A 280 9.28 -38.52 4.24
CA TYR A 280 8.14 -39.42 4.31
C TYR A 280 8.42 -40.83 3.76
N TYR A 281 9.14 -40.95 2.64
CA TYR A 281 9.18 -42.21 1.88
C TYR A 281 10.50 -42.98 1.97
N ILE A 282 11.63 -42.36 2.31
CA ILE A 282 12.88 -43.12 2.54
C ILE A 282 12.74 -44.02 3.77
N THR A 283 11.87 -43.66 4.71
CA THR A 283 11.58 -44.41 5.94
C THR A 283 11.07 -45.83 5.70
N ASN A 284 10.39 -46.11 4.59
CA ASN A 284 9.53 -47.30 4.47
C ASN A 284 10.05 -48.43 3.58
N GLY A 285 11.19 -48.29 2.89
CA GLY A 285 11.66 -49.36 1.98
C GLY A 285 13.17 -49.57 1.88
N ILE A 286 13.99 -48.55 2.15
CA ILE A 286 15.46 -48.67 2.04
C ILE A 286 16.11 -48.82 3.43
N LYS A 287 15.50 -48.26 4.47
CA LYS A 287 16.01 -48.31 5.86
C LYS A 287 15.83 -49.67 6.52
N ALA A 288 14.77 -50.41 6.19
CA ALA A 288 14.52 -51.77 6.67
C ALA A 288 15.71 -52.71 6.38
N TYR A 289 16.27 -52.64 5.17
CA TYR A 289 17.32 -53.55 4.71
C TYR A 289 18.68 -53.35 5.40
N VAL A 290 19.14 -52.11 5.63
CA VAL A 290 20.49 -51.87 6.19
C VAL A 290 20.61 -52.19 7.67
N PHE A 291 19.57 -51.90 8.45
CA PHE A 291 19.58 -52.20 9.88
C PHE A 291 19.18 -53.65 10.17
N GLN A 292 18.40 -54.31 9.28
CA GLN A 292 18.30 -55.77 9.27
C GLN A 292 19.65 -56.43 8.95
N MET A 293 20.44 -55.87 8.03
CA MET A 293 21.82 -56.31 7.78
C MET A 293 22.75 -56.03 8.98
N ALA A 294 22.43 -55.03 9.81
CA ALA A 294 23.10 -54.76 11.08
C ALA A 294 22.57 -55.60 12.27
N GLY A 295 21.65 -56.55 12.03
CA GLY A 295 21.17 -57.51 13.02
C GLY A 295 20.03 -57.04 13.93
N LEU A 296 19.45 -55.86 13.67
CA LEU A 296 18.27 -55.37 14.39
C LEU A 296 17.02 -55.84 13.63
N LYS A 297 16.16 -56.69 14.22
CA LYS A 297 15.00 -57.26 13.52
C LYS A 297 13.65 -56.60 13.84
N ASP A 298 13.51 -55.97 15.02
CA ASP A 298 12.18 -55.58 15.53
C ASP A 298 11.97 -54.07 15.77
N ASN A 299 13.00 -53.21 15.58
CA ASN A 299 12.91 -51.75 15.87
C ASN A 299 13.66 -50.83 14.90
N VAL A 300 13.88 -51.33 13.69
CA VAL A 300 14.76 -50.75 12.67
C VAL A 300 14.24 -49.43 12.10
N ASN A 301 12.99 -49.42 11.64
CA ASN A 301 12.40 -48.25 10.97
C ASN A 301 12.27 -47.08 11.97
N LEU A 302 12.09 -47.42 13.25
CA LEU A 302 12.00 -46.43 14.32
C LEU A 302 13.32 -45.68 14.53
N LEU A 303 14.39 -46.42 14.82
CA LEU A 303 15.69 -45.84 15.14
C LEU A 303 16.20 -44.98 13.97
N ALA A 304 16.03 -45.47 12.74
CA ALA A 304 16.56 -44.82 11.55
C ALA A 304 15.84 -43.49 11.21
N SER A 305 14.55 -43.38 11.48
CA SER A 305 13.82 -42.11 11.31
C SER A 305 13.95 -41.18 12.51
N GLY A 306 14.05 -41.74 13.73
CA GLY A 306 14.42 -40.96 14.91
C GLY A 306 15.79 -40.28 14.74
N VAL A 307 16.79 -40.99 14.22
CA VAL A 307 18.11 -40.42 13.89
C VAL A 307 18.01 -39.33 12.84
N GLN A 308 17.18 -39.50 11.81
CA GLN A 308 16.97 -38.46 10.80
C GLN A 308 16.40 -37.17 11.39
N TYR A 309 15.37 -37.28 12.23
CA TYR A 309 14.79 -36.12 12.89
C TYR A 309 15.74 -35.49 13.90
N ALA A 310 16.54 -36.29 14.62
CA ALA A 310 17.59 -35.79 15.50
C ALA A 310 18.67 -35.02 14.71
N LEU A 311 19.15 -35.55 13.58
CA LEU A 311 20.08 -34.85 12.71
C LEU A 311 19.48 -33.53 12.21
N PHE A 312 18.21 -33.54 11.82
CA PHE A 312 17.52 -32.32 11.37
C PHE A 312 17.58 -31.24 12.47
N ILE A 313 17.16 -31.58 13.71
CA ILE A 313 17.19 -30.66 14.86
C ILE A 313 18.60 -30.17 15.17
N ILE A 314 19.59 -31.08 15.19
CA ILE A 314 20.97 -30.74 15.54
C ILE A 314 21.54 -29.73 14.55
N PHE A 315 21.39 -29.99 13.25
CA PHE A 315 21.97 -29.14 12.22
C PHE A 315 21.22 -27.82 12.02
N THR A 316 19.89 -27.80 12.16
CA THR A 316 19.14 -26.54 12.24
C THR A 316 19.52 -25.76 13.51
N GLY A 317 19.77 -26.45 14.62
CA GLY A 317 20.27 -25.87 15.87
C GLY A 317 21.67 -25.27 15.75
N ILE A 318 22.55 -25.86 14.94
CA ILE A 318 23.83 -25.24 14.56
C ILE A 318 23.55 -23.98 13.75
N MET A 319 22.66 -24.07 12.75
CA MET A 319 22.35 -22.95 11.87
C MET A 319 21.78 -21.74 12.63
N PHE A 320 21.09 -21.95 13.74
CA PHE A 320 20.64 -20.90 14.66
C PHE A 320 21.77 -19.91 15.01
N PHE A 321 22.98 -20.37 15.27
CA PHE A 321 24.10 -19.50 15.64
C PHE A 321 24.75 -18.76 14.46
N PHE A 322 24.59 -19.29 13.23
CA PHE A 322 25.29 -18.80 12.04
C PHE A 322 24.39 -18.08 11.04
N ILE A 323 23.06 -18.17 11.17
CA ILE A 323 22.10 -17.67 10.16
C ILE A 323 22.26 -16.17 9.84
N ASP A 324 22.60 -15.36 10.85
CA ASP A 324 22.85 -13.92 10.68
C ASP A 324 24.29 -13.59 10.24
N LYS A 325 25.19 -14.58 10.14
CA LYS A 325 26.58 -14.41 9.70
C LYS A 325 26.80 -14.82 8.24
N THR A 326 26.10 -15.84 7.75
CA THR A 326 26.44 -16.51 6.47
C THR A 326 25.80 -15.85 5.23
N GLY A 327 24.72 -15.08 5.40
CA GLY A 327 23.95 -14.47 4.29
C GLY A 327 22.85 -15.39 3.78
N ARG A 328 21.70 -14.85 3.35
CA ARG A 328 20.55 -15.67 2.91
C ARG A 328 20.75 -16.21 1.50
N ARG A 329 21.29 -15.38 0.59
CA ARG A 329 21.43 -15.74 -0.83
C ARG A 329 22.42 -16.90 -1.05
N PRO A 330 23.64 -16.91 -0.46
CA PRO A 330 24.55 -18.04 -0.59
C PRO A 330 23.96 -19.35 -0.07
N LEU A 331 23.22 -19.31 1.05
CA LEU A 331 22.60 -20.50 1.63
C LEU A 331 21.55 -21.11 0.69
N LEU A 332 20.71 -20.29 0.04
CA LEU A 332 19.72 -20.78 -0.92
C LEU A 332 20.36 -21.42 -2.17
N ILE A 333 21.45 -20.83 -2.68
CA ILE A 333 22.13 -21.31 -3.89
C ILE A 333 22.93 -22.58 -3.60
N TYR A 334 23.87 -22.51 -2.65
CA TYR A 334 24.74 -23.63 -2.33
C TYR A 334 23.99 -24.78 -1.66
N GLY A 335 22.94 -24.48 -0.90
CA GLY A 335 22.03 -25.48 -0.36
C GLY A 335 21.33 -26.27 -1.45
N ALA A 336 20.73 -25.57 -2.43
CA ALA A 336 20.05 -26.23 -3.54
C ALA A 336 21.02 -27.06 -4.40
N LEU A 337 22.22 -26.55 -4.69
CA LEU A 337 23.25 -27.32 -5.40
C LEU A 337 23.70 -28.56 -4.61
N GLY A 338 23.92 -28.42 -3.30
CA GLY A 338 24.29 -29.55 -2.43
C GLY A 338 23.22 -30.64 -2.39
N MET A 339 21.95 -30.25 -2.32
CA MET A 339 20.82 -31.17 -2.41
C MET A 339 20.72 -31.82 -3.79
N ALA A 340 20.96 -31.08 -4.88
CA ALA A 340 20.97 -31.63 -6.23
C ALA A 340 22.01 -32.75 -6.39
N VAL A 341 23.23 -32.54 -5.89
CA VAL A 341 24.28 -33.56 -5.89
C VAL A 341 23.81 -34.81 -5.14
N CYS A 342 23.23 -34.66 -3.96
CA CYS A 342 22.74 -35.80 -3.19
C CYS A 342 21.63 -36.56 -3.93
N HIS A 343 20.70 -35.84 -4.57
CA HIS A 343 19.64 -36.43 -5.38
C HIS A 343 20.17 -37.21 -6.58
N PHE A 344 21.14 -36.67 -7.32
CA PHE A 344 21.73 -37.37 -8.45
C PHE A 344 22.52 -38.61 -8.03
N VAL A 345 23.24 -38.56 -6.91
CA VAL A 345 23.93 -39.73 -6.36
C VAL A 345 22.93 -40.82 -5.98
N VAL A 346 21.86 -40.48 -5.25
CA VAL A 346 20.80 -41.43 -4.89
C VAL A 346 20.14 -42.02 -6.15
N ALA A 347 19.84 -41.19 -7.15
CA ALA A 347 19.27 -41.65 -8.42
C ALA A 347 20.20 -42.60 -9.18
N ALA A 348 21.50 -42.27 -9.26
CA ALA A 348 22.49 -43.05 -9.97
C ALA A 348 22.71 -44.42 -9.30
N VAL A 349 22.78 -44.46 -7.97
CA VAL A 349 22.97 -45.72 -7.24
C VAL A 349 21.74 -46.61 -7.32
N LEU A 350 20.54 -46.04 -7.15
CA LEU A 350 19.28 -46.80 -7.30
C LEU A 350 19.06 -47.28 -8.73
N GLY A 351 19.44 -46.48 -9.74
CA GLY A 351 19.32 -46.86 -11.15
C GLY A 351 20.36 -47.89 -11.60
N GLY A 352 21.58 -47.85 -11.04
CA GLY A 352 22.68 -48.74 -11.41
C GLY A 352 22.74 -50.06 -10.62
N PHE A 353 22.31 -50.05 -9.37
CA PHE A 353 22.44 -51.19 -8.45
C PHE A 353 21.10 -51.67 -7.85
N GLY A 354 19.98 -51.01 -8.18
CA GLY A 354 18.67 -51.38 -7.66
C GLY A 354 18.04 -52.56 -8.40
N THR A 355 17.38 -53.46 -7.66
CA THR A 355 16.59 -54.56 -8.21
C THR A 355 15.09 -54.25 -8.11
N TYR A 356 14.35 -54.57 -9.17
CA TYR A 356 12.92 -54.28 -9.26
C TYR A 356 12.09 -55.38 -8.56
N VAL A 357 11.17 -54.98 -7.68
CA VAL A 357 10.31 -55.86 -6.89
C VAL A 357 8.84 -55.55 -7.19
N PRO A 358 8.18 -56.29 -8.11
CA PRO A 358 6.83 -55.98 -8.57
C PRO A 358 5.74 -56.06 -7.47
N GLY A 359 5.95 -56.88 -6.45
CA GLY A 359 5.02 -57.09 -5.34
C GLY A 359 5.12 -56.06 -4.21
N GLY A 360 6.01 -55.06 -4.35
CA GLY A 360 6.35 -54.14 -3.27
C GLY A 360 7.45 -54.68 -2.36
N VAL A 361 8.18 -53.75 -1.77
CA VAL A 361 9.21 -54.02 -0.77
C VAL A 361 8.56 -54.16 0.61
N ASP A 362 8.81 -55.26 1.32
CA ASP A 362 8.31 -55.53 2.69
C ASP A 362 6.79 -55.28 2.86
N GLY A 363 5.99 -55.66 1.86
CA GLY A 363 4.53 -55.47 1.87
C GLY A 363 4.05 -54.07 1.45
N ASN A 364 4.95 -53.13 1.15
CA ASN A 364 4.59 -51.79 0.67
C ASN A 364 4.60 -51.72 -0.87
N SER A 365 3.42 -51.72 -1.47
CA SER A 365 3.23 -51.66 -2.93
C SER A 365 3.66 -50.34 -3.58
N ASN A 366 4.00 -49.30 -2.81
CA ASN A 366 4.45 -48.01 -3.35
C ASN A 366 5.96 -47.97 -3.61
N VAL A 367 6.74 -48.94 -3.13
CA VAL A 367 8.19 -49.01 -3.31
C VAL A 367 8.54 -50.27 -4.09
N LEU A 368 9.04 -50.09 -5.32
CA LEU A 368 9.30 -51.19 -6.26
C LEU A 368 10.80 -51.40 -6.56
N ILE A 369 11.69 -50.69 -5.87
CA ILE A 369 13.14 -50.88 -6.02
C ILE A 369 13.73 -51.16 -4.64
N THR A 370 14.52 -52.22 -4.53
CA THR A 370 15.38 -52.49 -3.38
C THR A 370 16.85 -52.44 -3.80
N VAL A 371 17.72 -52.12 -2.85
CA VAL A 371 19.17 -52.13 -3.05
C VAL A 371 19.82 -52.71 -1.80
N SER A 372 20.81 -53.57 -1.97
CA SER A 372 21.46 -54.30 -0.88
C SER A 372 22.98 -54.10 -0.84
N GLY A 373 23.61 -54.36 0.31
CA GLY A 373 25.07 -54.26 0.47
C GLY A 373 25.60 -52.83 0.40
N ASN A 374 26.83 -52.62 -0.09
CA ASN A 374 27.51 -51.32 -0.08
C ASN A 374 26.70 -50.18 -0.74
N ALA A 375 25.97 -50.48 -1.82
CA ALA A 375 25.13 -49.51 -2.51
C ALA A 375 24.00 -48.96 -1.63
N SER A 376 23.42 -49.79 -0.75
CA SER A 376 22.39 -49.37 0.20
C SER A 376 22.91 -48.39 1.26
N HIS A 377 24.16 -48.58 1.73
CA HIS A 377 24.82 -47.65 2.64
C HIS A 377 25.05 -46.28 1.99
N VAL A 378 25.41 -46.25 0.71
CA VAL A 378 25.59 -44.98 -0.04
C VAL A 378 24.27 -44.23 -0.16
N VAL A 379 23.17 -44.92 -0.52
CA VAL A 379 21.85 -44.28 -0.61
C VAL A 379 21.43 -43.68 0.73
N ILE A 380 21.63 -44.40 1.84
CA ILE A 380 21.31 -43.90 3.18
C ILE A 380 22.20 -42.72 3.56
N ALA A 381 23.52 -42.83 3.36
CA ALA A 381 24.47 -41.77 3.70
C ALA A 381 24.14 -40.47 2.97
N PHE A 382 23.86 -40.54 1.67
CA PHE A 382 23.48 -39.36 0.88
C PHE A 382 22.07 -38.87 1.18
N SER A 383 21.17 -39.73 1.66
CA SER A 383 19.85 -39.30 2.16
C SER A 383 19.95 -38.52 3.47
N TYR A 384 20.79 -38.98 4.42
CA TYR A 384 21.07 -38.20 5.63
C TYR A 384 21.84 -36.92 5.31
N LEU A 385 22.84 -36.99 4.43
CA LEU A 385 23.58 -35.81 3.99
C LEU A 385 22.66 -34.78 3.35
N LEU A 386 21.68 -35.21 2.55
CA LEU A 386 20.67 -34.34 1.98
C LEU A 386 19.86 -33.62 3.06
N ILE A 387 19.43 -34.33 4.11
CA ILE A 387 18.72 -33.72 5.25
C ILE A 387 19.62 -32.74 6.00
N VAL A 388 20.90 -33.08 6.19
CA VAL A 388 21.88 -32.18 6.83
C VAL A 388 22.05 -30.89 6.01
N VAL A 389 22.21 -31.01 4.69
CA VAL A 389 22.30 -29.84 3.80
C VAL A 389 21.00 -29.04 3.85
N TYR A 390 19.84 -29.69 3.79
CA TYR A 390 18.53 -29.05 3.88
C TYR A 390 18.36 -28.27 5.20
N ALA A 391 18.71 -28.88 6.32
CA ALA A 391 18.68 -28.30 7.66
C ALA A 391 19.57 -27.05 7.80
N LEU A 392 20.78 -27.11 7.26
CA LEU A 392 21.73 -25.99 7.26
C LEU A 392 21.37 -24.87 6.27
N THR A 393 20.44 -25.11 5.35
CA THR A 393 20.18 -24.18 4.24
C THR A 393 18.69 -23.92 4.02
N LEU A 394 18.05 -24.62 3.10
CA LEU A 394 16.72 -24.30 2.58
C LEU A 394 15.61 -24.37 3.64
N ALA A 395 15.71 -25.27 4.63
CA ALA A 395 14.68 -25.45 5.65
C ALA A 395 14.40 -24.14 6.42
N PRO A 396 15.37 -23.54 7.14
CA PRO A 396 15.14 -22.28 7.83
C PRO A 396 15.15 -21.07 6.88
N VAL A 397 16.04 -21.05 5.88
CA VAL A 397 16.30 -19.83 5.09
C VAL A 397 15.12 -19.47 4.21
N ALA A 398 14.37 -20.43 3.68
CA ALA A 398 13.24 -20.12 2.81
C ALA A 398 12.13 -19.35 3.55
N TRP A 399 11.78 -19.76 4.78
CA TRP A 399 10.81 -19.05 5.62
C TRP A 399 11.33 -17.67 6.07
N ILE A 400 12.62 -17.57 6.40
CA ILE A 400 13.26 -16.29 6.75
C ILE A 400 13.21 -15.32 5.57
N TYR A 401 13.65 -15.78 4.40
CA TYR A 401 13.68 -14.97 3.18
C TYR A 401 12.27 -14.55 2.78
N ALA A 402 11.31 -15.47 2.79
CA ALA A 402 9.91 -15.16 2.52
C ALA A 402 9.37 -14.08 3.47
N ALA A 403 9.71 -14.09 4.76
CA ALA A 403 9.24 -13.07 5.70
C ALA A 403 9.97 -11.72 5.55
N GLU A 404 11.25 -11.72 5.20
CA GLU A 404 12.09 -10.52 5.04
C GLU A 404 11.78 -9.75 3.75
N VAL A 405 11.24 -10.42 2.73
CA VAL A 405 11.03 -9.81 1.42
C VAL A 405 9.94 -8.75 1.42
N TRP A 406 8.92 -8.74 2.28
CA TRP A 406 7.70 -7.90 2.13
C TRP A 406 7.68 -6.54 2.87
N SER A 407 6.95 -5.55 2.30
CA SER A 407 6.74 -4.21 2.91
C SER A 407 5.72 -4.29 4.05
N LEU A 408 5.63 -3.25 4.87
CA LEU A 408 4.77 -3.23 6.05
C LEU A 408 3.28 -3.51 5.74
N GLY A 409 2.75 -2.91 4.70
CA GLY A 409 1.36 -2.97 4.28
C GLY A 409 1.03 -4.24 3.53
N THR A 410 1.99 -4.77 2.76
CA THR A 410 1.82 -6.02 2.00
C THR A 410 2.23 -7.26 2.78
N ARG A 411 2.89 -7.13 3.95
CA ARG A 411 3.55 -8.24 4.66
C ARG A 411 2.66 -9.44 4.95
N ALA A 412 1.51 -9.20 5.56
CA ALA A 412 0.63 -10.28 5.99
C ALA A 412 0.09 -11.07 4.79
N THR A 413 -0.35 -10.33 3.78
CA THR A 413 -0.94 -10.89 2.55
C THR A 413 0.14 -11.49 1.63
N GLY A 414 1.30 -10.87 1.52
CA GLY A 414 2.45 -11.41 0.78
C GLY A 414 2.99 -12.69 1.39
N MET A 415 3.16 -12.73 2.72
CA MET A 415 3.57 -13.95 3.41
C MET A 415 2.52 -15.05 3.29
N ALA A 416 1.24 -14.70 3.29
CA ALA A 416 0.14 -15.62 2.97
C ALA A 416 0.28 -16.19 1.54
N LEU A 417 0.58 -15.37 0.52
CA LEU A 417 0.83 -15.84 -0.84
C LEU A 417 2.06 -16.77 -0.93
N ALA A 418 3.13 -16.46 -0.19
CA ALA A 418 4.31 -17.32 -0.09
C ALA A 418 3.96 -18.68 0.55
N ALA A 419 3.15 -18.68 1.61
CA ALA A 419 2.67 -19.90 2.24
C ALA A 419 1.72 -20.68 1.30
N VAL A 420 0.86 -20.03 0.52
CA VAL A 420 0.05 -20.70 -0.51
C VAL A 420 0.95 -21.44 -1.50
N ALA A 421 2.02 -20.81 -2.00
CA ALA A 421 2.97 -21.48 -2.89
C ALA A 421 3.60 -22.69 -2.20
N ASN A 422 4.01 -22.57 -0.93
CA ASN A 422 4.51 -23.69 -0.14
C ASN A 422 3.50 -24.84 -0.09
N TRP A 423 2.29 -24.58 0.40
CA TRP A 423 1.30 -25.62 0.65
C TRP A 423 0.72 -26.22 -0.62
N LEU A 424 0.62 -25.44 -1.70
CA LEU A 424 0.19 -25.93 -3.00
C LEU A 424 1.17 -26.95 -3.57
N PHE A 425 2.48 -26.65 -3.54
CA PHE A 425 3.50 -27.59 -4.00
C PHE A 425 3.66 -28.77 -3.03
N ASN A 426 3.45 -28.56 -1.73
CA ASN A 426 3.41 -29.66 -0.77
C ASN A 426 2.24 -30.63 -1.06
N PHE A 427 1.04 -30.10 -1.33
CA PHE A 427 -0.13 -30.87 -1.74
C PHE A 427 0.13 -31.63 -3.05
N ALA A 428 0.65 -30.94 -4.06
CA ALA A 428 0.98 -31.53 -5.35
C ALA A 428 2.01 -32.68 -5.20
N LEU A 429 3.06 -32.49 -4.39
CA LEU A 429 4.05 -33.53 -4.13
C LEU A 429 3.48 -34.68 -3.32
N GLY A 430 2.60 -34.43 -2.34
CA GLY A 430 1.92 -35.48 -1.58
C GLY A 430 1.09 -36.40 -2.47
N MET A 431 0.41 -35.84 -3.47
CA MET A 431 -0.36 -36.59 -4.47
C MET A 431 0.52 -37.25 -5.54
N PHE A 432 1.61 -36.59 -5.96
CA PHE A 432 2.49 -37.05 -7.05
C PHE A 432 3.49 -38.13 -6.61
N THR A 433 4.01 -38.05 -5.38
CA THR A 433 5.15 -38.86 -4.95
C THR A 433 4.86 -40.38 -4.91
N PRO A 434 3.75 -40.87 -4.31
CA PRO A 434 3.46 -42.30 -4.33
C PRO A 434 3.28 -42.87 -5.76
N PRO A 435 2.49 -42.27 -6.66
CA PRO A 435 2.43 -42.68 -8.06
C PRO A 435 3.77 -42.60 -8.80
N ALA A 436 4.59 -41.57 -8.50
CA ALA A 436 5.91 -41.42 -9.11
C ALA A 436 6.85 -42.58 -8.72
N PHE A 437 6.90 -42.97 -7.45
CA PHE A 437 7.72 -44.11 -7.03
C PHE A 437 7.26 -45.43 -7.65
N ARG A 438 5.96 -45.60 -7.90
CA ARG A 438 5.41 -46.77 -8.58
C ARG A 438 5.76 -46.79 -10.08
N ASN A 439 5.62 -45.66 -10.77
CA ASN A 439 5.69 -45.61 -12.24
C ASN A 439 7.09 -45.29 -12.77
N ILE A 440 7.81 -44.37 -12.13
CA ILE A 440 9.11 -43.86 -12.59
C ILE A 440 10.26 -44.14 -11.60
N THR A 441 9.95 -44.72 -10.44
CA THR A 441 10.90 -45.27 -9.46
C THR A 441 12.04 -44.30 -9.11
N TYR A 442 13.30 -44.64 -9.43
CA TYR A 442 14.50 -43.85 -9.10
C TYR A 442 14.59 -42.54 -9.89
N ARG A 443 13.92 -42.45 -11.05
CA ARG A 443 13.94 -41.24 -11.90
C ARG A 443 13.27 -40.05 -11.20
N THR A 444 12.43 -40.30 -10.20
CA THR A 444 11.86 -39.27 -9.31
C THR A 444 12.95 -38.40 -8.67
N PHE A 445 14.07 -39.00 -8.24
CA PHE A 445 15.17 -38.27 -7.64
C PHE A 445 15.94 -37.41 -8.66
N ILE A 446 15.98 -37.81 -9.93
CA ILE A 446 16.54 -36.98 -11.02
C ILE A 446 15.72 -35.71 -11.18
N ILE A 447 14.39 -35.82 -11.15
CA ILE A 447 13.48 -34.67 -11.24
C ILE A 447 13.74 -33.68 -10.09
N PHE A 448 13.84 -34.17 -8.85
CA PHE A 448 14.18 -33.32 -7.70
C PHE A 448 15.56 -32.67 -7.84
N GLY A 449 16.57 -33.41 -8.32
CA GLY A 449 17.90 -32.86 -8.59
C GLY A 449 17.90 -31.73 -9.61
N VAL A 450 17.17 -31.89 -10.72
CA VAL A 450 17.01 -30.85 -11.76
C VAL A 450 16.27 -29.63 -11.20
N LEU A 451 15.19 -29.83 -10.44
CA LEU A 451 14.44 -28.75 -9.80
C LEU A 451 15.30 -27.97 -8.80
N CYS A 452 16.19 -28.63 -8.08
CA CYS A 452 17.19 -28.00 -7.21
C CYS A 452 18.20 -27.14 -8.01
N ILE A 453 18.67 -27.60 -9.17
CA ILE A 453 19.53 -26.78 -10.04
C ILE A 453 18.77 -25.53 -10.53
N VAL A 454 17.52 -25.72 -10.97
CA VAL A 454 16.67 -24.60 -11.41
C VAL A 454 16.45 -23.61 -10.26
N ALA A 455 16.21 -24.10 -9.04
CA ALA A 455 16.11 -23.26 -7.85
C ALA A 455 17.37 -22.43 -7.61
N ALA A 456 18.56 -23.03 -7.75
CA ALA A 456 19.83 -22.34 -7.62
C ALA A 456 20.02 -21.24 -8.69
N ILE A 457 19.63 -21.53 -9.94
CA ILE A 457 19.67 -20.56 -11.04
C ILE A 457 18.74 -19.38 -10.76
N VAL A 458 17.48 -19.66 -10.39
CA VAL A 458 16.50 -18.60 -10.07
C VAL A 458 16.98 -17.76 -8.90
N ALA A 459 17.46 -18.39 -7.82
CA ALA A 459 18.00 -17.67 -6.67
C ALA A 459 19.21 -16.81 -7.03
N PHE A 460 20.08 -17.28 -7.93
CA PHE A 460 21.24 -16.51 -8.38
C PHE A 460 20.84 -15.22 -9.10
N PHE A 461 19.86 -15.28 -10.01
CA PHE A 461 19.48 -14.14 -10.86
C PHE A 461 18.44 -13.21 -10.22
N THR A 462 17.57 -13.71 -9.34
CA THR A 462 16.38 -12.96 -8.89
C THR A 462 16.39 -12.59 -7.41
N TYR A 463 17.15 -13.27 -6.54
CA TYR A 463 17.07 -13.06 -5.09
C TYR A 463 18.17 -12.13 -4.58
N PRO A 464 17.85 -10.87 -4.18
CA PRO A 464 18.82 -10.02 -3.51
C PRO A 464 19.14 -10.52 -2.09
N GLU A 465 20.31 -10.13 -1.57
CA GLU A 465 20.75 -10.44 -0.21
C GLU A 465 20.01 -9.57 0.82
N THR A 466 19.33 -10.20 1.78
CA THR A 466 18.51 -9.55 2.83
C THR A 466 19.20 -9.53 4.20
N CYS A 467 20.27 -10.31 4.38
CA CYS A 467 20.96 -10.46 5.66
C CYS A 467 21.44 -9.11 6.21
N GLY A 468 21.08 -8.81 7.46
CA GLY A 468 21.53 -7.62 8.16
C GLY A 468 20.92 -6.32 7.64
N LYS A 469 19.83 -6.37 6.87
CA LYS A 469 19.10 -5.18 6.36
C LYS A 469 17.77 -4.96 7.10
N SER A 470 17.34 -3.71 7.23
CA SER A 470 15.98 -3.42 7.73
C SER A 470 14.93 -3.90 6.70
N LEU A 471 13.68 -4.08 7.11
CA LEU A 471 12.64 -4.56 6.17
C LEU A 471 12.38 -3.50 5.07
N GLU A 472 12.58 -2.25 5.44
CA GLU A 472 12.43 -1.04 4.66
C GLU A 472 13.61 -0.86 3.67
N GLU A 473 14.83 -1.23 4.05
CA GLU A 473 15.97 -1.30 3.12
C GLU A 473 15.82 -2.42 2.09
N VAL A 474 15.25 -3.56 2.48
CA VAL A 474 15.00 -4.67 1.54
C VAL A 474 14.03 -4.25 0.45
N GLU A 475 13.05 -3.40 0.76
CA GLU A 475 12.12 -2.84 -0.23
C GLU A 475 12.83 -2.05 -1.32
N GLN A 476 13.85 -1.26 -0.97
CA GLN A 476 14.63 -0.49 -1.94
C GLN A 476 15.40 -1.39 -2.92
N LEU A 477 15.73 -2.63 -2.55
CA LEU A 477 16.43 -3.58 -3.43
C LEU A 477 15.56 -4.07 -4.60
N PHE A 478 14.24 -3.90 -4.52
CA PHE A 478 13.30 -4.26 -5.58
C PHE A 478 12.81 -3.04 -6.38
N ALA A 479 13.26 -1.82 -6.04
CA ALA A 479 12.86 -0.58 -6.71
C ALA A 479 13.48 -0.42 -8.12
N PRO A 480 12.87 0.39 -9.01
CA PRO A 480 13.46 0.73 -10.30
C PRO A 480 14.83 1.40 -10.14
N GLY A 481 15.87 0.85 -10.75
CA GLY A 481 17.26 1.35 -10.62
C GLY A 481 18.09 0.72 -9.50
N ALA A 482 17.51 -0.21 -8.72
CA ALA A 482 18.23 -0.96 -7.70
C ALA A 482 19.34 -1.86 -8.29
N PRO A 483 20.41 -2.15 -7.52
CA PRO A 483 21.48 -3.02 -7.98
C PRO A 483 20.96 -4.43 -8.31
N MET A 484 21.51 -5.03 -9.37
CA MET A 484 21.16 -6.41 -9.76
C MET A 484 21.37 -7.37 -8.58
N PRO A 485 20.54 -8.42 -8.41
CA PRO A 485 20.59 -9.31 -7.25
C PRO A 485 21.98 -9.89 -6.94
N TRP A 486 22.77 -10.25 -7.96
CA TRP A 486 24.12 -10.79 -7.79
C TRP A 486 25.19 -9.76 -7.38
N LYS A 487 24.88 -8.47 -7.40
CA LYS A 487 25.74 -7.38 -6.91
C LYS A 487 25.40 -6.95 -5.48
N THR A 488 24.36 -7.54 -4.88
CA THR A 488 23.94 -7.18 -3.52
C THR A 488 24.82 -7.86 -2.46
N THR A 489 25.16 -7.11 -1.42
CA THR A 489 25.98 -7.58 -0.29
C THR A 489 25.17 -7.56 1.02
N LYS A 490 25.73 -8.17 2.07
CA LYS A 490 25.15 -8.16 3.42
C LYS A 490 25.10 -6.73 3.95
N GLY A 491 24.03 -6.39 4.68
CA GLY A 491 23.96 -5.13 5.41
C GLY A 491 24.96 -5.14 6.57
N THR A 492 25.62 -3.99 6.80
CA THR A 492 26.38 -3.77 8.01
C THR A 492 25.40 -3.50 9.16
N PRO A 493 25.69 -3.99 10.39
CA PRO A 493 25.01 -3.49 11.57
C PRO A 493 25.17 -1.96 11.61
N ARG A 494 24.11 -1.20 11.94
CA ARG A 494 24.30 0.23 12.20
C ARG A 494 25.33 0.34 13.32
N THR A 495 26.43 1.01 13.01
CA THR A 495 27.46 1.26 14.02
C THR A 495 26.86 2.23 15.05
N ASP A 496 27.25 2.17 16.33
CA ASP A 496 26.85 3.19 17.30
C ASP A 496 27.16 4.61 16.77
N ALA A 497 28.21 4.74 15.96
CA ALA A 497 28.57 5.95 15.21
C ALA A 497 27.57 6.36 14.10
N GLU A 498 26.87 5.45 13.45
CA GLU A 498 25.83 5.77 12.45
C GLU A 498 24.50 6.10 13.12
N ILE A 499 24.19 5.45 14.25
CA ILE A 499 23.07 5.81 15.12
C ILE A 499 23.32 7.21 15.69
N GLN A 500 24.52 7.45 16.22
CA GLN A 500 24.98 8.78 16.63
C GLN A 500 25.03 9.76 15.47
N ALA A 501 25.37 9.38 14.24
CA ALA A 501 25.38 10.32 13.11
C ALA A 501 23.96 10.72 12.66
N ILE A 502 22.98 9.82 12.79
CA ILE A 502 21.56 10.12 12.55
C ILE A 502 21.02 10.98 13.71
N GLN A 503 21.37 10.65 14.94
CA GLN A 503 21.08 11.47 16.12
C GLN A 503 21.76 12.83 16.05
N ASP A 504 23.01 12.95 15.63
CA ASP A 504 23.74 14.20 15.50
C ASP A 504 23.18 15.04 14.36
N LYS A 505 22.62 14.42 13.31
CA LYS A 505 21.88 15.12 12.26
C LYS A 505 20.52 15.63 12.75
N GLN A 506 19.84 14.88 13.63
CA GLN A 506 18.59 15.32 14.26
C GLN A 506 18.83 16.33 15.39
N TYR A 507 19.84 16.13 16.23
CA TYR A 507 20.30 17.04 17.29
C TYR A 507 20.88 18.31 16.68
N LYS A 508 21.48 18.30 15.48
CA LYS A 508 21.81 19.54 14.73
C LYS A 508 20.61 20.21 14.06
N ALA A 509 19.52 19.47 13.82
CA ALA A 509 18.27 20.05 13.35
C ALA A 509 17.52 20.71 14.52
N ASP A 510 17.48 20.08 15.69
CA ASP A 510 16.92 20.62 16.94
C ASP A 510 17.82 21.71 17.55
N ASP A 511 19.16 21.54 17.58
CA ASP A 511 20.11 22.62 17.97
C ASP A 511 20.08 23.78 16.98
N GLY A 512 19.67 23.55 15.74
CA GLY A 512 19.46 24.63 14.76
C GLY A 512 18.28 25.52 15.15
N GLU A 513 17.24 24.92 15.73
CA GLU A 513 16.11 25.63 16.35
C GLU A 513 16.50 26.25 17.70
N GLU A 514 17.35 25.60 18.51
CA GLU A 514 17.71 26.10 19.85
C GLU A 514 18.85 27.14 19.85
N LYS A 515 19.79 27.11 18.88
CA LYS A 515 20.88 28.10 18.74
C LYS A 515 20.51 29.38 18.01
N ALA A 516 19.38 29.43 17.29
CA ALA A 516 18.85 30.71 16.81
C ALA A 516 18.39 31.62 17.97
N THR A 517 18.08 31.03 19.13
CA THR A 517 17.51 31.74 20.29
C THR A 517 18.52 32.22 21.35
N ALA A 518 19.82 31.88 21.30
CA ALA A 518 20.75 32.16 22.42
C ALA A 518 22.05 32.96 22.14
N THR A 519 22.40 33.33 20.89
CA THR A 519 23.65 34.08 20.58
C THR A 519 23.46 35.44 19.89
N ALA A 520 22.39 36.14 20.21
CA ALA A 520 22.36 37.61 20.14
C ALA A 520 22.91 38.23 21.43
N ARG A 521 24.17 37.94 21.80
CA ARG A 521 25.01 38.75 22.72
C ARG A 521 26.50 38.43 22.50
N LYS A 522 27.06 39.17 21.55
CA LYS A 522 28.46 39.50 21.15
C LYS A 522 29.68 38.63 21.54
N ASP A 523 30.43 38.33 20.46
CA ASP A 523 31.88 38.35 20.20
C ASP A 523 32.84 37.21 20.64
N PHE A 524 33.42 36.59 19.58
CA PHE A 524 34.66 35.80 19.41
C PHE A 524 34.76 34.33 19.91
N SER A 525 35.26 33.50 18.97
CA SER A 525 35.59 32.05 18.92
C SER A 525 36.66 31.53 19.91
N PRO A 526 37.03 30.21 19.94
CA PRO A 526 36.26 28.96 19.87
C PRO A 526 36.70 27.85 20.89
N LYS A 527 35.86 26.79 21.02
CA LYS A 527 36.12 25.37 21.42
C LYS A 527 36.55 25.02 22.87
N VAL A 528 35.76 24.14 23.53
CA VAL A 528 36.07 22.77 24.03
C VAL A 528 35.10 22.36 25.17
N VAL A 529 34.76 21.08 25.16
CA VAL A 529 33.84 20.23 25.96
C VAL A 529 34.00 20.28 27.49
N THR A 530 32.90 20.24 28.27
CA THR A 530 32.51 19.18 29.27
C THR A 530 31.63 19.67 30.45
N ALA A 531 30.52 18.93 30.64
CA ALA A 531 29.91 18.37 31.87
C ALA A 531 29.37 19.24 33.05
N GLU A 532 28.11 18.89 33.39
CA GLU A 532 27.47 18.74 34.70
C GLU A 532 26.63 19.88 35.37
N GLN A 533 25.35 19.50 35.52
CA GLN A 533 24.53 19.48 36.75
C GLN A 533 23.57 20.64 37.13
N ILE A 534 22.28 20.26 37.04
CA ILE A 534 21.17 20.43 38.01
C ILE A 534 20.17 21.59 37.81
N ALA A 535 18.92 21.14 37.76
CA ALA A 535 17.64 21.81 37.63
C ALA A 535 17.18 22.62 38.85
N VAL A 536 16.19 23.51 38.66
CA VAL A 536 14.97 23.57 39.52
C VAL A 536 13.72 23.94 38.69
N ARG A 537 12.63 23.27 39.06
CA ARG A 537 11.24 23.19 38.59
C ARG A 537 10.40 24.48 38.75
N SER A 538 9.23 24.52 38.09
CA SER A 538 7.86 24.47 38.68
C SER A 538 6.81 24.88 37.61
N ALA A 539 5.90 24.01 37.13
CA ALA A 539 4.69 23.42 37.74
C ALA A 539 3.42 24.28 37.52
N HIS A 540 2.46 23.75 36.74
CA HIS A 540 1.03 23.88 37.03
C HIS A 540 0.28 22.61 36.60
N VAL A 541 -0.50 22.09 37.55
CA VAL A 541 -1.40 20.95 37.47
C VAL A 541 -2.78 21.46 37.07
N VAL A 542 -3.50 20.75 36.19
CA VAL A 542 -4.97 20.81 36.15
C VAL A 542 -5.53 19.40 35.96
N THR A 543 -6.45 19.04 36.85
CA THR A 543 -7.21 17.78 36.92
C THR A 543 -8.56 17.89 36.19
N GLY A 544 -8.90 16.78 35.50
CA GLY A 544 -10.20 16.22 35.08
C GLY A 544 -11.49 17.05 34.98
N TYR A 545 -12.14 16.93 33.82
CA TYR A 545 -13.60 17.00 33.66
C TYR A 545 -14.08 15.92 32.67
N ASP A 546 -14.70 14.86 33.20
CA ASP A 546 -15.57 13.94 32.49
C ASP A 546 -17.02 14.41 32.72
N ALA A 547 -17.77 14.69 31.65
CA ALA A 547 -19.22 14.45 31.53
C ALA A 547 -19.73 14.98 30.17
N PHE A 548 -20.08 14.08 29.24
CA PHE A 548 -21.42 13.91 28.67
C PHE A 548 -21.35 12.96 27.47
N SER A 549 -21.76 11.71 27.72
CA SER A 549 -22.21 10.75 26.72
C SER A 549 -23.65 10.40 27.10
N THR A 550 -24.60 10.64 26.19
CA THR A 550 -25.84 9.87 26.07
C THR A 550 -26.50 10.23 24.75
N PHE A 551 -26.52 9.31 23.77
CA PHE A 551 -27.73 8.88 23.05
C PHE A 551 -27.38 7.62 22.22
N PRO A 552 -27.95 6.44 22.56
CA PRO A 552 -27.84 5.24 21.74
C PRO A 552 -28.77 5.35 20.52
N PRO A 553 -28.40 4.84 19.33
CA PRO A 553 -29.34 4.80 18.22
C PRO A 553 -30.41 3.72 18.43
N LEU A 554 -31.65 4.13 18.19
CA LEU A 554 -32.85 3.31 18.09
C LEU A 554 -32.71 2.24 17.01
N ILE A 555 -33.21 1.06 17.34
CA ILE A 555 -33.52 -0.05 16.44
C ILE A 555 -34.45 0.47 15.33
N MET A 556 -33.97 0.49 14.08
CA MET A 556 -34.84 0.42 12.91
C MET A 556 -34.68 -0.96 12.26
N ARG A 557 -35.78 -1.72 12.27
CA ARG A 557 -35.94 -2.94 11.46
C ARG A 557 -36.05 -2.56 9.98
N PRO A 558 -35.60 -3.42 9.05
CA PRO A 558 -35.83 -3.22 7.63
C PRO A 558 -37.27 -3.64 7.26
N ASP A 559 -38.05 -2.74 6.67
CA ASP A 559 -39.22 -3.13 5.88
C ASP A 559 -38.75 -3.57 4.49
N GLY A 560 -39.25 -4.74 4.09
CA GLY A 560 -38.72 -5.51 2.98
C GLY A 560 -39.15 -5.05 1.59
N ALA A 561 -38.26 -5.24 0.62
CA ALA A 561 -38.49 -6.14 -0.51
C ALA A 561 -37.14 -6.34 -1.23
N SER A 562 -36.60 -7.56 -1.10
CA SER A 562 -35.52 -8.05 -1.95
C SER A 562 -36.02 -8.24 -3.38
N ASN A 563 -35.15 -8.00 -4.37
CA ASN A 563 -35.04 -8.91 -5.51
C ASN A 563 -33.58 -9.03 -5.96
N ALA A 564 -33.28 -10.21 -6.49
CA ALA A 564 -32.00 -10.90 -6.40
C ALA A 564 -30.92 -10.45 -7.41
N ALA A 565 -29.69 -10.88 -7.12
CA ALA A 565 -28.55 -10.90 -8.04
C ALA A 565 -28.77 -11.88 -9.21
N PRO A 566 -28.14 -11.70 -10.38
CA PRO A 566 -28.22 -12.69 -11.45
C PRO A 566 -27.26 -13.85 -11.21
N THR A 567 -27.83 -15.02 -10.95
CA THR A 567 -27.19 -16.34 -11.08
C THR A 567 -27.18 -16.82 -12.53
N ARG A 568 -26.18 -17.61 -12.90
CA ARG A 568 -26.01 -18.27 -14.21
C ARG A 568 -27.13 -19.30 -14.47
N ASN A 569 -28.10 -19.01 -15.34
CA ASN A 569 -28.95 -20.03 -15.97
C ASN A 569 -29.50 -19.56 -17.34
N PHE A 570 -29.54 -20.48 -18.32
CA PHE A 570 -29.64 -20.19 -19.76
C PHE A 570 -31.07 -19.99 -20.31
N GLU A 571 -32.11 -19.98 -19.48
CA GLU A 571 -33.52 -19.93 -19.96
C GLU A 571 -34.18 -18.53 -19.84
N TYR A 572 -33.51 -17.55 -19.23
CA TYR A 572 -33.99 -16.15 -19.19
C TYR A 572 -33.69 -15.35 -20.48
N GLY A 573 -32.95 -15.93 -21.42
CA GLY A 573 -32.57 -15.29 -22.68
C GLY A 573 -33.73 -15.12 -23.68
N GLN A 574 -34.79 -15.93 -23.58
CA GLN A 574 -35.89 -15.92 -24.56
C GLN A 574 -37.05 -14.98 -24.20
N TYR A 575 -37.20 -14.58 -22.93
CA TYR A 575 -38.20 -13.57 -22.54
C TYR A 575 -37.69 -12.13 -22.75
N ALA A 576 -36.36 -11.93 -22.71
CA ALA A 576 -35.73 -10.65 -23.03
C ALA A 576 -35.68 -10.34 -24.55
N THR A 577 -35.80 -11.34 -25.42
CA THR A 577 -35.83 -11.16 -26.89
C THR A 577 -37.18 -10.65 -27.41
N ALA A 578 -38.29 -10.91 -26.69
CA ALA A 578 -39.63 -10.46 -27.05
C ALA A 578 -39.87 -8.96 -26.75
N LEU A 579 -39.17 -8.40 -25.75
CA LEU A 579 -39.21 -6.96 -25.44
C LEU A 579 -38.18 -6.14 -26.24
N ALA A 580 -37.05 -6.73 -26.64
CA ALA A 580 -36.08 -6.10 -27.55
C ALA A 580 -36.58 -6.03 -29.01
N SER A 581 -37.44 -6.95 -29.45
CA SER A 581 -38.09 -6.91 -30.77
C SER A 581 -39.26 -5.90 -30.84
N THR A 582 -39.79 -5.45 -29.69
CA THR A 582 -40.81 -4.39 -29.64
C THR A 582 -40.19 -2.98 -29.48
N ALA A 583 -38.90 -2.89 -29.14
CA ALA A 583 -38.12 -1.64 -29.16
C ALA A 583 -37.44 -1.37 -30.53
N ALA A 584 -37.32 -2.38 -31.40
CA ALA A 584 -36.80 -2.25 -32.76
C ALA A 584 -37.85 -1.74 -33.78
N VAL A 585 -39.13 -1.64 -33.42
CA VAL A 585 -40.23 -1.15 -34.29
C VAL A 585 -40.60 0.31 -34.00
N ARG A 586 -39.80 1.03 -33.18
CA ARG A 586 -39.91 2.49 -32.99
C ARG A 586 -38.72 3.29 -33.54
N ASN A 587 -37.83 2.65 -34.31
CA ASN A 587 -36.67 3.28 -34.93
C ASN A 587 -36.70 3.28 -36.48
N GLU A 588 -37.88 3.05 -37.07
CA GLU A 588 -38.13 3.11 -38.53
C GLU A 588 -39.08 4.26 -38.94
N ALA A 589 -39.29 5.25 -38.07
CA ALA A 589 -40.11 6.43 -38.37
C ALA A 589 -39.36 7.78 -38.28
N ASN A 590 -38.04 7.77 -38.02
CA ASN A 590 -37.21 8.99 -38.00
C ASN A 590 -36.00 8.94 -38.95
N SER A 591 -35.87 7.90 -39.78
CA SER A 591 -34.86 7.77 -40.82
C SER A 591 -35.33 8.27 -42.21
N LEU A 592 -36.44 9.01 -42.27
CA LEU A 592 -37.03 9.55 -43.51
C LEU A 592 -37.19 11.08 -43.53
N ALA A 593 -36.47 11.82 -42.67
CA ALA A 593 -36.52 13.29 -42.63
C ALA A 593 -35.15 13.99 -42.64
N LEU A 594 -34.08 13.28 -43.02
CA LEU A 594 -32.71 13.82 -43.09
C LEU A 594 -32.07 13.74 -44.48
N SER A 595 -32.76 13.19 -45.48
CA SER A 595 -32.29 13.12 -46.88
C SER A 595 -32.92 14.17 -47.81
N GLU A 596 -33.73 15.10 -47.30
CA GLU A 596 -34.38 16.17 -48.10
C GLU A 596 -34.04 17.61 -47.63
N ILE A 597 -33.12 17.78 -46.68
CA ILE A 597 -32.68 19.13 -46.22
C ILE A 597 -31.29 19.50 -46.75
N GLU A 598 -30.57 18.57 -47.40
CA GLU A 598 -29.28 18.83 -48.05
C GLU A 598 -29.38 19.20 -49.55
N ALA A 599 -30.58 19.34 -50.11
CA ALA A 599 -30.79 19.63 -51.53
C ALA A 599 -31.20 21.08 -51.87
N SER A 600 -31.28 22.00 -50.90
CA SER A 600 -31.78 23.37 -51.15
C SER A 600 -30.89 24.47 -50.56
N ARG A 601 -29.56 24.26 -50.60
CA ARG A 601 -28.57 25.25 -50.12
C ARG A 601 -27.46 25.59 -51.11
N SER A 602 -27.74 25.46 -52.42
CA SER A 602 -26.81 25.82 -53.49
C SER A 602 -27.40 26.79 -54.51
N GLU A 603 -28.13 27.81 -54.08
CA GLU A 603 -28.44 28.96 -54.93
C GLU A 603 -28.32 30.25 -54.12
N LEU A 604 -27.84 31.30 -54.79
CA LEU A 604 -27.69 32.70 -54.34
C LEU A 604 -26.30 33.07 -53.80
N GLY A 605 -25.37 33.26 -54.74
CA GLY A 605 -24.24 34.16 -54.53
C GLY A 605 -24.65 35.62 -54.70
N PHE A 606 -24.04 36.53 -53.94
CA PHE A 606 -23.86 37.93 -54.34
C PHE A 606 -22.71 38.61 -53.58
N SER A 607 -22.09 39.57 -54.25
CA SER A 607 -20.88 40.30 -53.89
C SER A 607 -21.14 41.59 -53.07
N ARG A 608 -20.03 42.15 -52.55
CA ARG A 608 -19.88 43.45 -51.88
C ARG A 608 -20.59 44.62 -52.57
N ALA A 609 -21.32 45.45 -51.82
CA ALA A 609 -21.17 46.92 -51.81
C ALA A 609 -22.10 47.62 -50.78
N SER A 610 -21.50 48.60 -50.07
CA SER A 610 -22.09 49.86 -49.57
C SER A 610 -22.85 49.94 -48.23
N LEU A 611 -22.17 50.63 -47.30
CA LEU A 611 -22.67 51.32 -46.10
C LEU A 611 -23.77 52.37 -46.40
N THR A 612 -24.75 52.55 -45.50
CA THR A 612 -24.91 53.71 -44.59
C THR A 612 -26.35 53.86 -44.05
N PHE A 613 -26.46 54.50 -42.87
CA PHE A 613 -27.66 55.02 -42.16
C PHE A 613 -28.55 54.01 -41.39
N PHE A 614 -28.36 53.90 -40.08
CA PHE A 614 -29.30 54.47 -39.08
C PHE A 614 -28.71 54.41 -37.66
N ASN A 615 -28.77 55.55 -37.00
CA ASN A 615 -28.30 55.82 -35.65
C ASN A 615 -29.54 55.98 -34.74
N HIS A 616 -29.41 55.60 -33.46
CA HIS A 616 -30.24 55.94 -32.28
C HIS A 616 -31.25 54.89 -31.75
N CYS A 617 -30.80 54.09 -30.77
CA CYS A 617 -31.55 53.77 -29.53
C CYS A 617 -30.58 53.16 -28.46
N PRO A 618 -30.56 53.62 -27.19
CA PRO A 618 -29.50 53.27 -26.22
C PRO A 618 -29.91 52.10 -25.32
N ILE A 619 -29.91 50.85 -25.82
CA ILE A 619 -29.99 49.62 -24.99
C ILE A 619 -28.97 48.54 -25.43
N LEU A 620 -28.15 48.78 -26.46
CA LEU A 620 -27.19 47.78 -26.97
C LEU A 620 -25.76 48.35 -27.05
N GLN A 621 -25.23 48.81 -25.91
CA GLN A 621 -23.84 49.25 -25.79
C GLN A 621 -22.99 48.31 -24.93
N HIS A 622 -23.29 47.01 -24.97
CA HIS A 622 -22.44 45.95 -24.40
C HIS A 622 -22.04 44.85 -25.41
N HIS A 623 -22.40 45.00 -26.68
CA HIS A 623 -22.15 43.98 -27.73
C HIS A 623 -21.34 44.45 -28.94
N LEU A 624 -20.68 45.61 -28.88
CA LEU A 624 -19.85 46.11 -29.96
C LEU A 624 -18.44 46.47 -29.47
N TYR A 625 -17.68 45.44 -29.09
CA TYR A 625 -16.21 45.46 -29.01
C TYR A 625 -15.59 44.15 -29.54
N SER A 626 -16.26 43.43 -30.45
CA SER A 626 -15.74 42.17 -30.98
C SER A 626 -16.05 41.92 -32.45
N THR A 627 -15.87 42.92 -33.32
CA THR A 627 -15.90 42.68 -34.77
C THR A 627 -15.03 43.68 -35.52
N VAL A 628 -13.74 43.67 -35.20
CA VAL A 628 -12.69 44.21 -36.08
C VAL A 628 -11.55 43.19 -36.11
N THR A 629 -11.46 42.47 -37.23
CA THR A 629 -10.33 41.62 -37.64
C THR A 629 -9.80 40.61 -36.61
N ALA A 630 -10.59 39.58 -36.31
CA ALA A 630 -10.03 38.36 -35.73
C ALA A 630 -9.37 37.55 -36.86
N MET A 631 -8.07 37.75 -37.10
CA MET A 631 -7.25 36.61 -37.49
C MET A 631 -7.49 35.55 -36.41
N SER A 632 -8.15 34.44 -36.77
CA SER A 632 -8.45 33.36 -35.82
C SER A 632 -7.14 32.94 -35.14
N SER A 633 -6.94 33.34 -33.88
CA SER A 633 -5.75 32.94 -33.14
C SER A 633 -5.72 31.42 -33.07
N PRO A 634 -4.55 30.78 -33.21
CA PRO A 634 -4.44 29.33 -33.16
C PRO A 634 -5.15 28.76 -31.92
N GLY A 635 -5.98 27.74 -32.13
CA GLY A 635 -6.77 27.11 -31.07
C GLY A 635 -8.02 27.86 -30.61
N ALA A 636 -8.28 29.10 -31.04
CA ALA A 636 -9.44 29.86 -30.60
C ALA A 636 -10.77 29.19 -30.99
N GLY A 637 -11.69 29.07 -30.03
CA GLY A 637 -12.96 28.37 -30.19
C GLY A 637 -12.90 26.86 -29.97
N PHE A 638 -11.72 26.29 -29.69
CA PHE A 638 -11.61 24.90 -29.26
C PHE A 638 -12.27 24.70 -27.89
N GLU A 639 -13.15 23.72 -27.75
CA GLU A 639 -13.81 23.38 -26.50
C GLU A 639 -13.29 22.04 -25.97
N TYR A 640 -12.86 22.04 -24.72
CA TYR A 640 -12.54 20.80 -24.01
C TYR A 640 -13.83 20.04 -23.68
N PRO A 641 -13.79 18.69 -23.59
CA PRO A 641 -14.91 17.92 -23.08
C PRO A 641 -15.38 18.47 -21.72
N PRO A 642 -16.69 18.65 -21.50
CA PRO A 642 -17.20 19.09 -20.21
C PRO A 642 -16.71 18.18 -19.08
N LEU A 643 -16.17 18.77 -18.02
CA LEU A 643 -15.64 18.06 -16.87
C LEU A 643 -16.69 18.01 -15.76
N PRO A 644 -17.22 16.83 -15.36
CA PRO A 644 -18.12 16.74 -14.22
C PRO A 644 -17.45 17.20 -12.93
N VAL A 645 -18.16 17.99 -12.11
CA VAL A 645 -17.66 18.49 -10.83
C VAL A 645 -18.67 18.30 -9.71
N SER A 646 -18.19 18.07 -8.49
CA SER A 646 -19.04 17.86 -7.32
C SER A 646 -18.41 18.45 -6.05
N TRP A 647 -19.26 18.88 -5.10
CA TRP A 647 -18.82 19.35 -3.78
C TRP A 647 -19.86 19.15 -2.69
N GLY A 648 -19.36 18.88 -1.49
CA GLY A 648 -20.13 18.87 -0.24
C GLY A 648 -19.87 20.10 0.62
N LYS A 649 -20.65 20.23 1.71
CA LYS A 649 -20.44 21.28 2.71
C LYS A 649 -19.04 21.24 3.32
N ARG A 650 -18.49 20.03 3.55
CA ARG A 650 -17.12 19.83 4.05
C ARG A 650 -16.07 20.49 3.16
N ASP A 651 -16.24 20.42 1.84
CA ASP A 651 -15.29 20.99 0.89
C ASP A 651 -15.30 22.53 0.97
N LEU A 652 -16.47 23.13 1.18
CA LEU A 652 -16.63 24.57 1.37
C LEU A 652 -15.96 25.05 2.68
N LEU A 653 -16.19 24.31 3.77
CA LEU A 653 -15.58 24.58 5.08
C LEU A 653 -14.05 24.52 5.01
N LEU A 654 -13.53 23.46 4.38
CA LEU A 654 -12.09 23.25 4.19
C LEU A 654 -11.46 24.39 3.38
N PHE A 655 -12.11 24.79 2.28
CA PHE A 655 -11.64 25.89 1.44
C PHE A 655 -11.57 27.20 2.21
N ALA A 656 -12.66 27.59 2.88
CA ALA A 656 -12.72 28.80 3.69
C ALA A 656 -11.65 28.83 4.78
N ASN A 657 -11.47 27.71 5.50
CA ASN A 657 -10.46 27.60 6.54
C ASN A 657 -9.04 27.70 5.97
N SER A 658 -8.79 27.09 4.80
CA SER A 658 -7.46 27.07 4.17
C SER A 658 -6.98 28.41 3.64
N ILE A 659 -7.89 29.36 3.35
CA ILE A 659 -7.55 30.71 2.87
C ILE A 659 -7.44 31.74 4.00
N GLY A 660 -7.73 31.34 5.24
CA GLY A 660 -7.58 32.18 6.42
C GLY A 660 -8.88 32.78 6.97
N CYS A 661 -10.06 32.25 6.61
CA CYS A 661 -11.29 32.60 7.34
C CYS A 661 -11.12 32.22 8.82
N THR A 662 -11.52 33.11 9.71
CA THR A 662 -11.35 32.95 11.16
C THR A 662 -12.71 32.84 11.87
N ALA A 663 -12.70 32.62 13.19
CA ALA A 663 -13.91 32.38 13.98
C ALA A 663 -14.92 33.56 14.00
N ASP A 664 -14.55 34.74 13.50
CA ASP A 664 -15.45 35.88 13.25
C ASP A 664 -16.26 35.76 11.94
N GLU A 665 -15.99 34.74 11.12
CA GLU A 665 -16.62 34.49 9.83
C GLU A 665 -17.29 33.09 9.83
N LEU A 666 -18.05 32.77 10.88
CA LEU A 666 -18.75 31.49 11.02
C LEU A 666 -19.73 31.18 9.88
N HIS A 667 -20.20 32.20 9.15
CA HIS A 667 -20.99 32.00 7.94
C HIS A 667 -20.22 31.27 6.82
N TYR A 668 -18.89 31.18 6.88
CA TYR A 668 -18.09 30.31 6.02
C TYR A 668 -17.60 29.03 6.71
N LEU A 669 -17.54 29.00 8.05
CA LEU A 669 -16.88 27.93 8.83
C LEU A 669 -17.82 27.04 9.65
N TYR A 670 -19.13 27.32 9.63
CA TYR A 670 -20.13 26.54 10.36
C TYR A 670 -21.36 26.28 9.51
N GLU A 671 -21.58 25.02 9.16
CA GLU A 671 -22.59 24.56 8.21
C GLU A 671 -24.05 24.72 8.66
N LEU A 672 -24.25 25.02 9.94
CA LEU A 672 -25.54 25.31 10.56
C LEU A 672 -25.73 26.81 10.84
N HIS A 673 -24.78 27.66 10.48
CA HIS A 673 -24.94 29.11 10.58
C HIS A 673 -26.14 29.56 9.71
N PRO A 674 -27.02 30.46 10.19
CA PRO A 674 -28.20 30.89 9.43
C PRO A 674 -27.88 31.50 8.06
N GLU A 675 -26.73 32.16 7.96
CA GLU A 675 -26.19 32.76 6.73
C GLU A 675 -25.07 31.92 6.11
N PHE A 676 -25.02 30.60 6.36
CA PHE A 676 -23.97 29.74 5.80
C PHE A 676 -23.88 29.91 4.28
N ALA A 677 -22.68 30.18 3.76
CA ALA A 677 -22.45 30.43 2.34
C ALA A 677 -21.13 29.81 1.87
N ALA A 678 -21.03 29.54 0.57
CA ALA A 678 -19.77 29.16 -0.06
C ALA A 678 -18.92 30.41 -0.34
N PHE A 679 -17.61 30.34 -0.13
CA PHE A 679 -16.73 31.45 -0.49
C PHE A 679 -16.70 31.64 -2.02
N PRO A 680 -16.83 32.87 -2.57
CA PRO A 680 -17.09 33.10 -4.00
C PRO A 680 -16.10 32.47 -4.97
N THR A 681 -14.82 32.39 -4.59
CA THR A 681 -13.75 31.86 -5.45
C THR A 681 -13.59 30.34 -5.39
N TYR A 682 -14.34 29.63 -4.54
CA TYR A 682 -14.28 28.18 -4.42
C TYR A 682 -14.30 27.43 -5.77
N PRO A 683 -15.11 27.80 -6.78
CA PRO A 683 -15.14 27.09 -8.06
C PRO A 683 -13.79 26.97 -8.79
N ILE A 684 -12.82 27.84 -8.48
CA ILE A 684 -11.50 27.84 -9.12
C ILE A 684 -10.72 26.54 -8.89
N VAL A 685 -11.03 25.79 -7.82
CA VAL A 685 -10.39 24.50 -7.52
C VAL A 685 -11.12 23.30 -8.13
N LEU A 686 -12.35 23.48 -8.62
CA LEU A 686 -13.17 22.39 -9.16
C LEU A 686 -12.60 21.81 -10.46
N GLY A 687 -11.93 22.62 -11.27
CA GLY A 687 -11.22 22.13 -12.47
C GLY A 687 -10.11 21.10 -12.14
N PHE A 688 -9.53 21.16 -10.94
CA PHE A 688 -8.53 20.19 -10.49
C PHE A 688 -9.19 19.01 -9.74
N LYS A 689 -10.17 19.30 -8.87
CA LYS A 689 -10.89 18.30 -8.08
C LYS A 689 -11.76 17.37 -8.94
N GLY A 690 -12.49 17.89 -9.92
CA GLY A 690 -13.52 17.15 -10.63
C GLY A 690 -14.68 16.73 -9.71
N ASP A 691 -15.24 15.55 -9.97
CA ASP A 691 -16.38 14.98 -9.24
C ASP A 691 -15.99 14.01 -8.10
N THR A 692 -14.69 13.81 -7.88
CA THR A 692 -14.19 12.91 -6.84
C THR A 692 -14.35 13.49 -5.43
N SER A 693 -14.48 12.60 -4.45
CA SER A 693 -14.43 12.92 -3.02
C SER A 693 -13.09 12.55 -2.36
N ASP A 694 -12.16 12.01 -3.15
CA ASP A 694 -10.84 11.53 -2.74
C ASP A 694 -9.71 12.39 -3.34
N VAL A 695 -8.48 12.18 -2.90
CA VAL A 695 -7.28 12.77 -3.52
C VAL A 695 -7.04 12.17 -4.89
N VAL A 696 -6.36 12.92 -5.77
CA VAL A 696 -6.16 12.50 -7.16
C VAL A 696 -4.71 12.67 -7.58
N ASP A 697 -4.24 11.80 -8.47
CA ASP A 697 -2.96 11.98 -9.15
C ASP A 697 -3.10 13.14 -10.14
N PHE A 698 -2.53 14.29 -9.77
CA PHE A 698 -2.59 15.53 -10.54
C PHE A 698 -2.03 15.35 -11.97
N TYR A 699 -0.91 14.63 -12.13
CA TYR A 699 -0.28 14.45 -13.45
C TYR A 699 -1.03 13.42 -14.29
N ALA A 700 -1.50 12.32 -13.68
CA ALA A 700 -2.26 11.31 -14.42
C ALA A 700 -3.63 11.82 -14.91
N ARG A 701 -4.21 12.82 -14.22
CA ARG A 701 -5.46 13.47 -14.62
C ARG A 701 -5.30 14.55 -15.68
N GLN A 702 -4.08 15.00 -15.96
CA GLN A 702 -3.84 15.89 -17.09
C GLN A 702 -3.95 15.11 -18.39
N ASN A 703 -5.17 15.00 -18.92
CA ASN A 703 -5.40 14.51 -20.27
C ASN A 703 -4.75 15.49 -21.26
N ALA A 704 -3.75 15.02 -22.01
CA ALA A 704 -3.19 15.77 -23.14
C ALA A 704 -4.20 15.76 -24.30
N ILE A 705 -5.22 16.61 -24.21
CA ILE A 705 -6.10 16.89 -25.33
C ILE A 705 -5.35 17.85 -26.26
N THR A 706 -4.97 17.35 -27.44
CA THR A 706 -4.25 18.12 -28.44
C THR A 706 -5.19 19.15 -29.05
N ILE A 707 -4.88 20.44 -28.84
CA ILE A 707 -5.58 21.52 -29.54
C ILE A 707 -5.08 21.54 -31.00
N PRO A 708 -5.98 21.51 -32.00
CA PRO A 708 -5.59 21.55 -33.40
C PRO A 708 -4.76 22.80 -33.75
N GLY A 709 -3.67 22.61 -34.49
CA GLY A 709 -2.87 23.71 -35.04
C GLY A 709 -1.88 24.38 -34.08
N ILE A 710 -1.64 23.81 -32.89
CA ILE A 710 -0.59 24.25 -31.96
C ILE A 710 0.33 23.08 -31.55
N PRO A 711 1.59 23.34 -31.15
CA PRO A 711 2.48 22.30 -30.66
C PRO A 711 1.97 21.68 -29.35
N SER A 712 2.45 20.46 -29.06
CA SER A 712 2.19 19.80 -27.78
C SER A 712 2.75 20.64 -26.62
N LEU A 713 1.88 21.10 -25.74
CA LEU A 713 2.25 21.87 -24.55
C LEU A 713 2.56 20.91 -23.40
N ASP A 714 3.75 21.00 -22.78
CA ASP A 714 4.16 20.10 -21.68
C ASP A 714 3.52 20.56 -20.36
N PRO A 715 2.57 19.81 -19.80
CA PRO A 715 1.81 20.26 -18.65
C PRO A 715 2.62 20.21 -17.33
N ARG A 716 3.84 19.64 -17.34
CA ARG A 716 4.78 19.68 -16.21
C ARG A 716 5.53 21.01 -16.08
N ARG A 717 5.47 21.87 -17.11
CA ARG A 717 6.15 23.18 -17.15
C ARG A 717 5.18 24.34 -17.21
N VAL A 718 4.04 24.15 -16.56
CA VAL A 718 2.91 25.08 -16.56
C VAL A 718 3.01 26.04 -15.38
N LEU A 719 2.82 27.34 -15.65
CA LEU A 719 2.79 28.40 -14.63
C LEU A 719 1.52 29.24 -14.82
N ASP A 720 0.85 29.62 -13.73
CA ASP A 720 -0.26 30.57 -13.82
C ASP A 720 0.25 31.95 -14.31
N GLY A 721 -0.45 32.53 -15.28
CA GLY A 721 -0.17 33.87 -15.81
C GLY A 721 -1.05 34.92 -15.15
N GLN A 722 -2.33 34.96 -15.50
CA GLN A 722 -3.34 35.87 -14.96
C GLN A 722 -4.67 35.14 -14.85
N ARG A 723 -5.44 35.43 -13.80
CA ARG A 723 -6.81 34.95 -13.65
C ARG A 723 -7.76 36.11 -13.39
N LYS A 724 -8.92 36.06 -14.02
CA LYS A 724 -10.02 37.00 -13.88
C LYS A 724 -11.31 36.22 -13.72
N MET A 725 -11.98 36.36 -12.58
CA MET A 725 -13.19 35.62 -12.25
C MET A 725 -14.37 36.56 -12.07
N PHE A 726 -15.51 36.18 -12.64
CA PHE A 726 -16.81 36.84 -12.52
C PHE A 726 -17.74 35.98 -11.67
N PHE A 727 -18.36 36.59 -10.67
CA PHE A 727 -19.32 35.93 -9.77
C PHE A 727 -20.74 36.25 -10.22
N LEU A 728 -21.35 35.36 -11.00
CA LEU A 728 -22.63 35.62 -11.67
C LEU A 728 -23.82 35.27 -10.76
N LYS A 729 -23.73 34.15 -10.04
CA LYS A 729 -24.74 33.67 -9.09
C LYS A 729 -24.09 33.11 -7.81
N PRO A 730 -24.82 33.11 -6.67
CA PRO A 730 -24.35 32.46 -5.45
C PRO A 730 -24.12 30.95 -5.66
N ILE A 731 -23.02 30.43 -5.12
CA ILE A 731 -22.69 29.01 -5.20
C ILE A 731 -23.55 28.22 -4.20
N PRO A 732 -24.23 27.12 -4.63
CA PRO A 732 -24.99 26.26 -3.74
C PRO A 732 -24.14 25.64 -2.62
N HIS A 733 -24.75 25.36 -1.48
CA HIS A 733 -24.05 24.78 -0.32
C HIS A 733 -23.60 23.32 -0.55
N SER A 734 -24.13 22.67 -1.59
CA SER A 734 -23.67 21.39 -2.10
C SER A 734 -24.15 21.20 -3.54
N SER A 735 -23.42 20.40 -4.31
CA SER A 735 -23.86 19.92 -5.61
C SER A 735 -24.87 18.77 -5.52
N ALA A 736 -25.18 18.24 -4.32
CA ALA A 736 -26.06 17.09 -4.15
C ALA A 736 -27.45 17.33 -4.79
N GLY A 737 -27.90 16.38 -5.62
CA GLY A 737 -29.17 16.46 -6.34
C GLY A 737 -29.16 17.32 -7.60
N ARG A 738 -28.02 17.91 -7.98
CA ARG A 738 -27.83 18.64 -9.24
C ARG A 738 -26.58 18.12 -9.95
N ARG A 739 -26.50 18.35 -11.26
CA ARG A 739 -25.34 17.96 -12.06
C ARG A 739 -24.57 19.22 -12.46
N PHE A 740 -23.41 19.41 -11.87
CA PHE A 740 -22.50 20.50 -12.23
C PHE A 740 -21.38 19.99 -13.13
N GLU A 741 -20.96 20.83 -14.06
CA GLU A 741 -19.81 20.60 -14.90
C GLU A 741 -19.06 21.90 -15.17
N THR A 742 -17.76 21.76 -15.41
CA THR A 742 -16.90 22.83 -15.85
C THR A 742 -16.75 22.74 -17.37
N ARG A 743 -17.05 23.83 -18.08
CA ARG A 743 -16.91 23.94 -19.53
C ARG A 743 -15.76 24.88 -19.87
N THR A 744 -14.72 24.35 -20.50
CA THR A 744 -13.50 25.11 -20.80
C THR A 744 -13.35 25.29 -22.30
N ARG A 745 -13.20 26.54 -22.74
CA ARG A 745 -12.95 26.90 -24.14
C ARG A 745 -11.66 27.70 -24.27
N VAL A 746 -10.94 27.49 -25.36
CA VAL A 746 -9.70 28.21 -25.69
C VAL A 746 -10.06 29.53 -26.36
N LEU A 747 -9.58 30.63 -25.80
CA LEU A 747 -9.71 31.97 -26.38
C LEU A 747 -8.58 32.26 -27.37
N GLY A 748 -7.39 31.72 -27.12
CA GLY A 748 -6.26 31.80 -28.04
C GLY A 748 -4.97 31.21 -27.48
N VAL A 749 -4.04 30.91 -28.38
CA VAL A 749 -2.68 30.46 -28.05
C VAL A 749 -1.67 31.40 -28.69
N TYR A 750 -0.71 31.86 -27.87
CA TYR A 750 0.22 32.90 -28.26
C TYR A 750 1.68 32.47 -28.01
N ASP A 751 2.50 32.57 -29.06
CA ASP A 751 3.93 32.21 -29.00
C ASP A 751 4.75 33.37 -28.42
N LYS A 752 5.51 33.09 -27.35
CA LYS A 752 6.44 34.04 -26.73
C LYS A 752 7.90 33.74 -27.12
N GLY A 753 8.12 33.03 -28.22
CA GLY A 753 9.43 32.63 -28.71
C GLY A 753 10.06 31.57 -27.82
N VAL A 754 11.39 31.61 -27.67
CA VAL A 754 12.13 30.64 -26.84
C VAL A 754 11.71 30.61 -25.36
N ALA A 755 10.99 31.63 -24.90
CA ALA A 755 10.46 31.68 -23.55
C ALA A 755 9.33 30.66 -23.32
N GLY A 756 8.53 30.33 -24.34
CA GLY A 756 7.37 29.44 -24.21
C GLY A 756 6.13 29.93 -24.96
N SER A 757 4.95 29.40 -24.60
CA SER A 757 3.64 29.85 -25.13
C SER A 757 2.65 30.18 -24.02
N VAL A 758 1.73 31.09 -24.30
CA VAL A 758 0.58 31.40 -23.44
C VAL A 758 -0.67 30.75 -24.02
N LEU A 759 -1.41 30.01 -23.20
CA LEU A 759 -2.74 29.50 -23.49
C LEU A 759 -3.75 30.32 -22.70
N GLU A 760 -4.69 30.97 -23.39
CA GLU A 760 -5.82 31.66 -22.78
C GLU A 760 -7.09 30.81 -22.88
N THR A 761 -7.75 30.64 -21.74
CA THR A 761 -8.97 29.84 -21.62
C THR A 761 -10.06 30.62 -20.90
N GLN A 762 -11.31 30.33 -21.25
CA GLN A 762 -12.46 30.65 -20.45
C GLN A 762 -13.02 29.35 -19.87
N GLU A 763 -13.24 29.36 -18.57
CA GLU A 763 -13.80 28.26 -17.80
C GLU A 763 -15.11 28.71 -17.13
N ASP A 764 -16.21 28.04 -17.46
CA ASP A 764 -17.54 28.31 -16.90
C ASP A 764 -18.00 27.16 -15.99
N LEU A 765 -18.45 27.47 -14.77
CA LEU A 765 -19.16 26.51 -13.91
C LEU A 765 -20.64 26.54 -14.27
N VAL A 766 -21.16 25.41 -14.75
CA VAL A 766 -22.52 25.29 -15.30
C VAL A 766 -23.31 24.22 -14.56
N ASP A 767 -24.58 24.50 -14.28
CA ASP A 767 -25.55 23.46 -13.95
C ASP A 767 -26.04 22.83 -15.24
N ALA A 768 -25.58 21.61 -15.53
CA ALA A 768 -25.80 20.92 -16.80
C ALA A 768 -27.27 20.65 -17.11
N ALA A 769 -28.15 20.63 -16.10
CA ALA A 769 -29.58 20.42 -16.30
C ALA A 769 -30.33 21.69 -16.72
N THR A 770 -29.83 22.86 -16.33
CA THR A 770 -30.50 24.15 -16.54
C THR A 770 -29.75 25.08 -17.49
N ASP A 771 -28.51 24.73 -17.84
CA ASP A 771 -27.57 25.54 -18.60
C ASP A 771 -27.21 26.88 -17.93
N VAL A 772 -27.50 27.01 -16.64
CA VAL A 772 -27.20 28.21 -15.86
C VAL A 772 -25.72 28.27 -15.49
N VAL A 773 -25.05 29.36 -15.87
CA VAL A 773 -23.66 29.66 -15.47
C VAL A 773 -23.62 30.36 -14.10
N TYR A 774 -22.80 29.84 -13.18
CA TYR A 774 -22.61 30.40 -11.84
C TYR A 774 -21.39 31.30 -11.74
N THR A 775 -20.27 30.88 -12.33
CA THR A 775 -19.03 31.64 -12.38
C THR A 775 -18.37 31.48 -13.74
N ARG A 776 -17.65 32.53 -14.15
CA ARG A 776 -16.83 32.54 -15.37
C ARG A 776 -15.42 32.96 -15.00
N CYS A 777 -14.42 32.17 -15.34
CA CYS A 777 -13.01 32.49 -15.14
C CYS A 777 -12.31 32.59 -16.49
N ILE A 778 -11.63 33.71 -16.74
CA ILE A 778 -10.68 33.87 -17.84
C ILE A 778 -9.29 33.68 -17.25
N ALA A 779 -8.57 32.67 -17.73
CA ALA A 779 -7.25 32.32 -17.24
C ALA A 779 -6.23 32.31 -18.38
N SER A 780 -5.07 32.92 -18.14
CA SER A 780 -3.89 32.74 -18.97
C SER A 780 -2.88 31.88 -18.24
N VAL A 781 -2.36 30.89 -18.95
CA VAL A 781 -1.42 29.89 -18.43
C VAL A 781 -0.19 29.89 -19.32
N PHE A 782 1.00 29.93 -18.73
CA PHE A 782 2.26 29.99 -19.43
C PHE A 782 2.97 28.64 -19.40
N TYR A 783 3.23 28.09 -20.59
CA TYR A 783 4.00 26.87 -20.78
C TYR A 783 5.46 27.24 -21.07
N ALA A 784 6.32 27.06 -20.07
CA ALA A 784 7.68 27.57 -20.10
C ALA A 784 8.65 26.70 -20.92
N GLY A 785 9.51 27.36 -21.70
CA GLY A 785 10.68 26.78 -22.37
C GLY A 785 10.53 26.62 -23.88
N ALA A 786 11.69 26.49 -24.55
CA ALA A 786 11.79 26.43 -26.01
C ALA A 786 11.09 25.22 -26.65
N ALA A 787 10.79 24.15 -25.89
CA ALA A 787 10.01 23.02 -26.39
C ALA A 787 8.51 23.34 -26.54
N SER A 788 8.03 24.39 -25.86
CA SER A 788 6.64 24.84 -25.89
C SER A 788 6.48 26.22 -26.53
N GLY A 789 7.52 26.78 -27.16
CA GLY A 789 7.52 28.09 -27.80
C GLY A 789 8.44 28.11 -29.03
N GLY A 790 8.48 29.22 -29.77
CA GLY A 790 9.32 29.35 -30.98
C GLY A 790 8.81 28.58 -32.19
N TRP A 791 7.51 28.29 -32.23
CA TRP A 791 6.83 27.60 -33.34
C TRP A 791 6.29 28.58 -34.41
N GLY A 792 6.54 29.88 -34.25
CA GLY A 792 6.18 30.90 -35.23
C GLY A 792 4.74 31.42 -35.10
N GLY A 793 4.12 31.22 -33.93
CA GLY A 793 2.75 31.68 -33.65
C GLY A 793 2.62 33.19 -33.41
N PRO A 794 1.39 33.73 -33.36
CA PRO A 794 1.16 35.14 -33.04
C PRO A 794 1.58 35.44 -31.59
N ARG A 795 2.14 36.63 -31.34
CA ARG A 795 2.59 37.05 -30.00
C ARG A 795 1.45 37.36 -29.01
N GLY A 796 0.21 37.40 -29.48
CA GLY A 796 -0.95 37.77 -28.68
C GLY A 796 -1.06 39.26 -28.38
N PRO A 797 -2.22 39.71 -27.89
CA PRO A 797 -2.44 41.10 -27.52
C PRO A 797 -1.53 41.51 -26.35
N PRO A 798 -1.17 42.80 -26.25
CA PRO A 798 -0.51 43.32 -25.05
C PRO A 798 -1.44 43.15 -23.84
N ALA A 799 -0.89 42.73 -22.71
CA ALA A 799 -1.65 42.59 -21.48
C ALA A 799 -2.13 43.98 -21.00
N GLU A 800 -3.40 44.08 -20.62
CA GLU A 800 -3.96 45.27 -19.99
C GLU A 800 -3.26 45.51 -18.64
N VAL A 801 -2.66 46.69 -18.48
CA VAL A 801 -1.94 47.08 -17.26
C VAL A 801 -2.81 48.00 -16.43
N LEU A 802 -3.05 47.60 -15.20
CA LEU A 802 -3.89 48.27 -14.22
C LEU A 802 -3.04 48.55 -12.97
N PRO A 803 -2.19 49.58 -13.02
CA PRO A 803 -1.30 49.89 -11.91
C PRO A 803 -2.09 50.45 -10.72
N PRO A 804 -1.53 50.38 -9.50
CA PRO A 804 -2.00 51.18 -8.37
C PRO A 804 -1.99 52.68 -8.72
N PRO A 805 -2.83 53.52 -8.07
CA PRO A 805 -2.80 54.96 -8.27
C PRO A 805 -1.40 55.54 -7.98
N GLU A 806 -0.82 56.25 -8.94
CA GLU A 806 0.53 56.82 -8.80
C GLU A 806 0.59 57.84 -7.66
N GLY A 807 1.65 57.77 -6.84
CA GLY A 807 1.93 58.73 -5.77
C GLY A 807 0.98 58.69 -4.56
N ARG A 808 0.10 57.69 -4.45
CA ARG A 808 -0.84 57.52 -3.33
C ARG A 808 -0.46 56.30 -2.47
N GLU A 809 -0.36 56.51 -1.16
CA GLU A 809 -0.21 55.43 -0.18
C GLU A 809 -1.46 54.51 -0.18
N PRO A 810 -1.30 53.20 0.09
CA PRO A 810 -2.43 52.28 0.18
C PRO A 810 -3.39 52.68 1.30
N ASP A 811 -4.69 52.55 1.05
CA ASP A 811 -5.73 52.82 2.05
C ASP A 811 -5.71 51.76 3.17
N TYR A 812 -5.37 50.52 2.80
CA TYR A 812 -5.20 49.40 3.72
C TYR A 812 -3.96 48.59 3.34
N THR A 813 -3.23 48.15 4.35
CA THR A 813 -2.11 47.22 4.20
C THR A 813 -2.31 46.10 5.20
N VAL A 814 -2.53 44.89 4.73
CA VAL A 814 -2.82 43.74 5.59
C VAL A 814 -1.79 42.66 5.37
N VAL A 815 -1.32 42.09 6.48
CA VAL A 815 -0.34 41.02 6.47
C VAL A 815 -1.03 39.71 6.79
N GLN A 816 -0.82 38.72 5.94
CA GLN A 816 -1.18 37.34 6.18
C GLN A 816 0.07 36.49 6.27
N THR A 817 0.22 35.83 7.41
CA THR A 817 1.30 34.88 7.62
C THR A 817 0.85 33.51 7.11
N SER A 818 1.61 32.95 6.16
CA SER A 818 1.50 31.52 5.86
C SER A 818 2.39 30.72 6.82
N THR A 819 2.00 29.48 7.10
CA THR A 819 2.84 28.48 7.77
C THR A 819 3.45 27.54 6.75
N ARG A 820 4.38 26.67 7.17
CA ARG A 820 4.92 25.62 6.29
C ARG A 820 3.82 24.63 5.85
N GLU A 821 2.82 24.42 6.69
CA GLU A 821 1.68 23.53 6.44
C GLU A 821 0.59 24.16 5.57
N SER A 822 0.63 25.48 5.34
CA SER A 822 -0.43 26.18 4.60
C SER A 822 -0.58 25.64 3.17
N GLY A 823 0.53 25.26 2.51
CA GLY A 823 0.50 24.62 1.19
C GLY A 823 -0.12 23.22 1.23
N LEU A 824 0.21 22.46 2.28
CA LEU A 824 -0.33 21.10 2.51
C LEU A 824 -1.81 21.11 2.86
N LEU A 825 -2.30 22.14 3.55
CA LEU A 825 -3.72 22.32 3.84
C LEU A 825 -4.47 22.74 2.57
N TYR A 826 -3.95 23.72 1.84
CA TYR A 826 -4.64 24.29 0.69
C TYR A 826 -4.77 23.31 -0.48
N ARG A 827 -3.81 22.40 -0.69
CA ARG A 827 -3.91 21.36 -1.74
C ARG A 827 -5.09 20.40 -1.56
N LEU A 828 -5.59 20.23 -0.33
CA LEU A 828 -6.74 19.37 -0.05
C LEU A 828 -8.05 19.89 -0.68
N ASN A 829 -8.06 21.11 -1.21
CA ASN A 829 -9.19 21.68 -1.94
C ASN A 829 -9.34 21.13 -3.37
N GLY A 830 -8.31 20.51 -3.95
CA GLY A 830 -8.40 19.90 -5.28
C GLY A 830 -7.13 19.97 -6.13
N ASP A 831 -6.26 20.96 -5.92
CA ASP A 831 -4.98 21.02 -6.63
C ASP A 831 -3.93 20.20 -5.86
N TYR A 832 -3.81 18.94 -6.25
CA TYR A 832 -2.90 17.98 -5.65
C TYR A 832 -1.49 17.98 -6.27
N ASN A 833 -1.11 19.01 -7.04
CA ASN A 833 0.19 19.08 -7.69
C ASN A 833 1.33 18.87 -6.67
N PRO A 834 2.22 17.88 -6.87
CA PRO A 834 3.28 17.54 -5.93
C PRO A 834 4.21 18.72 -5.59
N LEU A 835 4.31 19.74 -6.45
CA LEU A 835 5.14 20.93 -6.23
C LEU A 835 4.73 21.77 -5.00
N HIS A 836 3.52 21.55 -4.47
CA HIS A 836 3.02 22.18 -3.24
C HIS A 836 3.29 21.35 -1.97
N ALA A 837 3.77 20.12 -2.12
CA ALA A 837 3.91 19.18 -1.00
C ALA A 837 5.35 18.76 -0.75
N THR A 838 6.17 18.66 -1.80
CA THR A 838 7.55 18.23 -1.67
C THR A 838 8.48 19.11 -2.53
N PRO A 839 9.77 19.26 -2.15
CA PRO A 839 10.65 20.22 -2.80
C PRO A 839 11.22 19.74 -4.14
N GLU A 840 11.16 18.45 -4.46
CA GLU A 840 11.78 17.86 -5.65
C GLU A 840 11.20 18.39 -6.96
N PRO A 841 9.86 18.46 -7.16
CA PRO A 841 9.27 18.98 -8.38
C PRO A 841 9.60 20.46 -8.58
N GLY A 842 9.53 21.26 -7.51
CA GLY A 842 9.89 22.68 -7.53
C GLY A 842 11.35 22.90 -7.91
N ARG A 843 12.28 22.11 -7.34
CA ARG A 843 13.70 22.13 -7.72
C ARG A 843 13.95 21.72 -9.16
N ALA A 844 13.22 20.72 -9.66
CA ALA A 844 13.36 20.24 -11.03
C ALA A 844 13.01 21.30 -12.09
N ILE A 845 12.13 22.26 -11.75
CA ILE A 845 11.75 23.39 -12.63
C ILE A 845 12.45 24.71 -12.26
N GLY A 846 13.43 24.68 -11.35
CA GLY A 846 14.31 25.82 -11.05
C GLY A 846 13.93 26.66 -9.82
N PHE A 847 12.98 26.22 -9.00
CA PHE A 847 12.67 26.85 -7.72
C PHE A 847 13.57 26.33 -6.59
N LYS A 848 13.66 27.05 -5.46
CA LYS A 848 14.56 26.70 -4.34
C LYS A 848 14.06 25.51 -3.50
N GLY A 849 12.78 25.15 -3.63
CA GLY A 849 12.11 24.11 -2.84
C GLY A 849 10.66 23.96 -3.27
N ASP A 850 9.83 23.49 -2.35
CA ASP A 850 8.37 23.51 -2.45
C ASP A 850 7.87 24.96 -2.46
N ILE A 851 6.77 25.18 -3.18
CA ILE A 851 6.18 26.51 -3.31
C ILE A 851 4.72 26.47 -2.90
N MET A 852 4.25 27.55 -2.29
CA MET A 852 2.83 27.77 -2.07
C MET A 852 2.10 27.81 -3.41
N HIS A 853 0.86 27.35 -3.40
CA HIS A 853 0.01 27.44 -4.57
C HIS A 853 -0.23 28.91 -4.94
N GLY A 854 -0.03 29.28 -6.20
CA GLY A 854 -0.39 30.63 -6.66
C GLY A 854 -1.83 30.98 -6.30
N LEU A 855 -2.75 30.03 -6.49
CA LEU A 855 -4.17 30.19 -6.11
C LEU A 855 -4.38 30.38 -4.61
N PHE A 856 -3.49 29.90 -3.75
CA PHE A 856 -3.55 30.24 -2.32
C PHE A 856 -3.40 31.74 -2.13
N ALA A 857 -2.32 32.36 -2.62
CA ALA A 857 -2.11 33.80 -2.49
C ALA A 857 -3.24 34.61 -3.13
N TRP A 858 -3.77 34.14 -4.27
CA TRP A 858 -4.87 34.77 -4.98
C TRP A 858 -6.19 34.73 -4.19
N ASN A 859 -6.57 33.56 -3.66
CA ASN A 859 -7.80 33.41 -2.88
C ASN A 859 -7.72 34.09 -1.52
N THR A 860 -6.56 34.02 -0.88
CA THR A 860 -6.23 34.76 0.32
C THR A 860 -6.40 36.28 0.12
N ALA A 861 -5.84 36.86 -0.94
CA ALA A 861 -6.01 38.28 -1.23
C ALA A 861 -7.49 38.65 -1.46
N CYS A 862 -8.25 37.78 -2.14
CA CYS A 862 -9.70 37.95 -2.32
C CYS A 862 -10.44 37.96 -0.98
N HIS A 863 -10.14 37.01 -0.09
CA HIS A 863 -10.70 36.93 1.25
C HIS A 863 -10.42 38.19 2.07
N LEU A 864 -9.17 38.66 2.12
CA LEU A 864 -8.81 39.87 2.84
C LEU A 864 -9.58 41.10 2.31
N ILE A 865 -9.63 41.29 1.00
CA ILE A 865 -10.35 42.42 0.38
C ILE A 865 -11.85 42.35 0.68
N LEU A 866 -12.46 41.17 0.56
CA LEU A 866 -13.88 40.98 0.85
C LEU A 866 -14.20 41.17 2.34
N LYS A 867 -13.31 40.73 3.23
CA LYS A 867 -13.43 40.90 4.69
C LYS A 867 -13.36 42.37 5.09
N ILE A 868 -12.38 43.11 4.56
CA ILE A 868 -12.12 44.51 4.92
C ILE A 868 -13.17 45.45 4.32
N LEU A 869 -13.41 45.33 3.01
CA LEU A 869 -14.23 46.29 2.27
C LEU A 869 -15.67 45.79 2.06
N GLY A 870 -15.86 44.50 1.79
CA GLY A 870 -17.18 43.93 1.50
C GLY A 870 -17.93 43.39 2.73
N GLY A 871 -17.40 43.56 3.93
CA GLY A 871 -18.02 43.07 5.17
C GLY A 871 -18.10 41.54 5.27
N SER A 872 -17.21 40.82 4.57
CA SER A 872 -17.18 39.34 4.49
C SER A 872 -18.40 38.70 3.78
N LYS A 873 -19.23 39.50 3.09
CA LYS A 873 -20.43 39.00 2.41
C LYS A 873 -20.17 38.62 0.94
N PRO A 874 -20.51 37.41 0.50
CA PRO A 874 -20.20 36.93 -0.86
C PRO A 874 -20.89 37.74 -1.97
N GLU A 875 -22.06 38.32 -1.71
CA GLU A 875 -22.78 39.18 -2.65
C GLU A 875 -22.13 40.54 -2.90
N ASN A 876 -21.17 40.93 -2.07
CA ASN A 876 -20.48 42.22 -2.17
C ASN A 876 -19.24 42.18 -3.08
N ILE A 877 -18.99 41.08 -3.78
CA ILE A 877 -17.94 40.98 -4.81
C ILE A 877 -18.53 40.55 -6.16
N ARG A 878 -18.15 41.24 -7.23
CA ARG A 878 -18.64 40.97 -8.59
C ARG A 878 -17.57 40.43 -9.53
N GLU A 879 -16.35 40.92 -9.37
CA GLU A 879 -15.19 40.56 -10.19
C GLU A 879 -13.94 40.54 -9.31
N PHE A 880 -13.04 39.59 -9.56
CA PHE A 880 -11.72 39.54 -8.94
C PHE A 880 -10.67 39.08 -9.94
N GLN A 881 -9.55 39.79 -10.03
CA GLN A 881 -8.44 39.45 -10.91
C GLN A 881 -7.08 39.81 -10.33
N ALA A 882 -6.06 39.04 -10.72
CA ALA A 882 -4.67 39.38 -10.52
C ALA A 882 -3.76 38.58 -11.45
N ARG A 883 -2.57 39.09 -11.68
CA ARG A 883 -1.48 38.46 -12.42
C ARG A 883 -0.43 37.90 -11.46
N PHE A 884 -0.06 36.65 -11.67
CA PHE A 884 0.99 35.98 -10.92
C PHE A 884 2.36 36.41 -11.44
N SER A 885 3.21 36.96 -10.56
CA SER A 885 4.51 37.53 -10.94
C SER A 885 5.70 36.82 -10.33
N SER A 886 5.55 36.22 -9.14
CA SER A 886 6.59 35.41 -8.52
C SER A 886 6.00 34.36 -7.58
N PRO A 887 6.68 33.20 -7.41
CA PRO A 887 6.23 32.17 -6.49
C PRO A 887 6.34 32.64 -5.03
N VAL A 888 5.47 32.11 -4.19
CA VAL A 888 5.47 32.30 -2.73
C VAL A 888 5.99 31.02 -2.10
N MET A 889 6.82 31.10 -1.05
CA MET A 889 7.33 29.94 -0.33
C MET A 889 6.50 29.67 0.92
N PRO A 890 6.34 28.41 1.36
CA PRO A 890 5.62 28.12 2.60
C PRO A 890 6.33 28.75 3.81
N GLY A 891 5.58 29.48 4.63
CA GLY A 891 6.12 30.27 5.74
C GLY A 891 6.36 31.75 5.41
N ASP A 892 6.22 32.17 4.15
CA ASP A 892 6.33 33.58 3.79
C ASP A 892 5.19 34.41 4.42
N HIS A 893 5.53 35.65 4.82
CA HIS A 893 4.57 36.66 5.23
C HIS A 893 4.17 37.49 4.02
N LEU A 894 2.90 37.40 3.63
CA LEU A 894 2.34 38.13 2.49
C LEU A 894 1.72 39.44 2.96
N GLN A 895 2.11 40.54 2.34
CA GLN A 895 1.52 41.84 2.54
C GLN A 895 0.68 42.22 1.32
N THR A 896 -0.63 42.39 1.52
CA THR A 896 -1.54 42.90 0.50
C THR A 896 -1.82 44.38 0.75
N LYS A 897 -1.41 45.22 -0.21
CA LYS A 897 -1.66 46.66 -0.24
C LYS A 897 -2.89 46.93 -1.11
N ILE A 898 -3.83 47.72 -0.61
CA ILE A 898 -5.16 47.91 -1.20
C ILE A 898 -5.42 49.41 -1.37
N TRP A 899 -5.88 49.81 -2.57
CA TRP A 899 -6.26 51.16 -2.91
C TRP A 899 -7.71 51.21 -3.39
N ARG A 900 -8.47 52.12 -2.81
CA ARG A 900 -9.82 52.50 -3.19
C ARG A 900 -9.76 53.58 -4.26
N THR A 901 -10.23 53.30 -5.47
CA THR A 901 -10.20 54.30 -6.55
C THR A 901 -11.33 55.31 -6.44
N GLY A 902 -12.42 54.97 -5.75
CA GLY A 902 -13.67 55.75 -5.74
C GLY A 902 -14.49 55.66 -7.04
N THR A 903 -13.97 55.02 -8.08
CA THR A 903 -14.69 54.81 -9.34
C THR A 903 -15.69 53.68 -9.18
N LEU A 904 -16.96 53.94 -9.49
CA LEU A 904 -18.02 52.92 -9.46
C LEU A 904 -18.22 52.32 -10.86
N VAL A 905 -18.27 50.99 -10.93
CA VAL A 905 -18.65 50.21 -12.10
C VAL A 905 -19.83 49.34 -11.70
N ASP A 906 -20.98 49.56 -12.32
CA ASP A 906 -22.24 48.85 -12.01
C ASP A 906 -22.63 48.85 -10.52
N GLY A 907 -22.31 49.95 -9.80
CA GLY A 907 -22.58 50.10 -8.37
C GLY A 907 -21.57 49.41 -7.43
N PHE A 908 -20.50 48.82 -7.97
CA PHE A 908 -19.36 48.28 -7.22
C PHE A 908 -18.15 49.21 -7.37
N GLU A 909 -17.42 49.44 -6.30
CA GLU A 909 -16.20 50.24 -6.33
C GLU A 909 -15.04 49.45 -6.93
N ASP A 910 -14.29 50.11 -7.80
CA ASP A 910 -13.07 49.59 -8.40
C ASP A 910 -11.91 49.67 -7.39
N ILE A 911 -11.44 48.51 -6.96
CA ILE A 911 -10.37 48.35 -5.96
C ILE A 911 -9.12 47.87 -6.68
N ARG A 912 -7.97 48.51 -6.40
CA ARG A 912 -6.66 48.06 -6.87
C ARG A 912 -5.88 47.42 -5.74
N PHE A 913 -5.12 46.38 -6.02
CA PHE A 913 -4.28 45.76 -5.01
C PHE A 913 -3.00 45.16 -5.59
N VAL A 914 -2.02 45.00 -4.70
CA VAL A 914 -0.75 44.33 -4.96
C VAL A 914 -0.44 43.45 -3.75
N THR A 915 0.05 42.23 -3.97
CA THR A 915 0.52 41.36 -2.87
C THR A 915 2.00 41.06 -3.05
N GLU A 916 2.78 41.26 -1.99
CA GLU A 916 4.23 41.04 -1.96
C GLU A 916 4.64 40.21 -0.75
N VAL A 917 5.73 39.46 -0.87
CA VAL A 917 6.39 38.86 0.30
C VAL A 917 7.12 39.99 1.03
N ILE A 918 6.93 40.11 2.36
CA ILE A 918 7.61 41.14 3.17
C ILE A 918 9.13 41.00 3.01
N GLY A 919 9.79 42.07 2.55
CA GLY A 919 11.23 42.08 2.26
C GLY A 919 11.64 41.28 1.00
N GLY A 920 10.66 40.78 0.24
CA GLY A 920 10.84 39.95 -0.94
C GLY A 920 10.31 40.58 -2.22
N LYS A 921 9.82 39.75 -3.14
CA LYS A 921 9.28 40.17 -4.44
C LYS A 921 7.75 40.28 -4.40
N VAL A 922 7.20 41.06 -5.33
CA VAL A 922 5.76 41.11 -5.60
C VAL A 922 5.31 39.77 -6.21
N CYS A 923 4.35 39.10 -5.59
CA CYS A 923 3.82 37.82 -6.04
C CYS A 923 2.50 37.95 -6.82
N LEU A 924 1.67 38.94 -6.51
CA LEU A 924 0.48 39.31 -7.27
C LEU A 924 0.56 40.78 -7.72
N THR A 925 0.47 40.97 -9.03
CA THR A 925 0.43 42.28 -9.71
C THR A 925 -0.89 42.45 -10.44
N ASN A 926 -1.16 43.65 -10.96
CA ASN A 926 -2.36 43.92 -11.78
C ASN A 926 -3.67 43.58 -11.05
N GLY A 927 -3.66 43.65 -9.72
CA GLY A 927 -4.78 43.23 -8.88
C GLY A 927 -5.95 44.20 -8.99
N ARG A 928 -7.13 43.68 -9.30
CA ARG A 928 -8.37 44.43 -9.35
C ARG A 928 -9.52 43.63 -8.75
N ALA A 929 -10.36 44.29 -7.97
CA ALA A 929 -11.62 43.73 -7.49
C ALA A 929 -12.76 44.74 -7.67
N LEU A 930 -13.96 44.26 -7.98
CA LEU A 930 -15.18 45.07 -7.93
C LEU A 930 -15.94 44.73 -6.64
N ILE A 931 -15.92 45.65 -5.68
CA ILE A 931 -16.44 45.44 -4.33
C ILE A 931 -17.53 46.46 -3.99
N LYS A 932 -18.64 45.98 -3.44
CA LYS A 932 -19.63 46.85 -2.80
C LYS A 932 -19.14 47.18 -1.40
N VAL A 933 -18.57 48.37 -1.24
CA VAL A 933 -17.93 48.77 0.02
C VAL A 933 -18.98 49.02 1.10
N VAL A 934 -18.84 48.30 2.22
CA VAL A 934 -19.65 48.45 3.42
C VAL A 934 -18.86 49.30 4.42
N GLN A 935 -19.40 50.43 4.85
CA GLN A 935 -18.75 51.25 5.89
C GLN A 935 -18.71 50.46 7.21
N LYS A 936 -17.51 50.05 7.65
CA LYS A 936 -17.26 49.68 9.05
C LYS A 936 -16.73 50.91 9.80
N THR A 937 -17.51 51.41 10.75
CA THR A 937 -17.07 52.29 11.84
C THR A 937 -16.18 51.50 12.80
N GLY A 938 -14.85 51.62 12.69
CA GLY A 938 -13.89 50.99 13.61
C GLY A 938 -12.44 51.19 13.16
N PRO A 939 -11.45 51.26 14.08
CA PRO A 939 -10.15 51.84 13.80
C PRO A 939 -9.35 51.00 12.80
N LYS A 940 -8.52 51.69 12.01
CA LYS A 940 -7.52 51.10 11.09
C LYS A 940 -6.71 50.05 11.86
N LEU A 941 -6.84 48.79 11.45
CA LEU A 941 -6.05 47.64 11.92
C LEU A 941 -4.63 47.68 11.36
#